data_AF-A0A940QN78-F1
#
_entry.id   AF-A0A940QN78-F1
#
_cell.length_a   1.000
_cell.length_b   1.000
_cell.length_c   1.000
_cell.angle_alpha   90.00
_cell.angle_beta   90.00
_cell.angle_gamma   90.00
#
_symmetry.space_group_name_H-M   'P 1'
#
loop_
_entity.id
_entity.type
_entity.pdbx_description
1 polymer ?
#
loop_
_entity_poly.entity_id
_entity_poly.type
_entity_poly.pdbx_seq_one_letter_code
_entity_poly.pdbx_strand_id
1 'polypeptide(L)'
;MFKDLLPICLCAILICAVSCTENTVNIHSYILRNRVVVLDRVLMKKALYVSFSFAKSMGKPQRVSVYGSLLNGDQVVCETSVKALSGNSGNLVFDLPYQIPEGPYKIKIDTFAEEGKLVATGFVVVDRSDLKWISDSKGKNPPSVFEEIPAPRETEAVRPTKQDQSIGYLLFSRSPLEYLFPESRPHKSELIDHLAIQVVRNEFEPITFSLYPLRNLGMVKISITDLVGAEASISRDKIEVGHVEMVKETIGLPEGRIQNLPTLIRAGNQVSTKAGQCQRFWLTIRIDDNVLPGVYKGKITLSPQSGLETSLPIQVTVMPISLEDIPGIDYFMLMTYEFTELTMPWSMEEREKIYQSACAILKDYKEHGITTLCLHSPFVLITKEDGTPNLEDIFAALRATKEIGFKGRLIWYMGHLIQTSKPKHPGNIKGFEEGIHLPRLKYIVETVSQYAKEHGCPEVIFLPIDEPGDSSQDIQNKRQALTPLLLKTIKDLGARTMLTSDDYKQFKPVDYLCSGEMNKEDLNAAHQDGAIYWLFENDVTTRCLNPAYARYIYGYYTWKNHVDGMSSWTFQNTQNARGLPGQADVYGGDIYLAYPDPKDPMATLKWEAIREGIDDHKLVYQLVKRVQKLKQMGIQTSKYEDFLLGIRKREGTPGCLKGEEGTLNPIFFKENRDHLISMILDAQTRLDQHTGKSMRSRKETTTFIRS
;
A
#
# COMPACT_ATOMS: atom_id res chain seq x y z
N MET A 1 -56.88 -48.32 27.28
CA MET A 1 -56.38 -48.30 28.67
C MET A 1 -55.04 -49.04 28.67
N PHE A 2 -53.94 -48.28 28.80
CA PHE A 2 -53.10 -48.26 30.03
C PHE A 2 -52.40 -49.62 30.23
N LYS A 3 -51.11 -49.74 29.88
CA LYS A 3 -49.90 -49.21 30.54
C LYS A 3 -49.25 -50.29 31.43
N ASP A 4 -47.95 -50.43 31.19
CA ASP A 4 -46.87 -50.72 32.14
C ASP A 4 -46.66 -52.15 32.65
N LEU A 5 -45.58 -52.78 32.18
CA LEU A 5 -44.38 -53.04 33.00
C LEU A 5 -43.18 -53.50 32.13
N LEU A 6 -42.19 -52.61 31.99
CA LEU A 6 -40.77 -52.82 31.62
C LEU A 6 -40.02 -53.53 32.78
N PRO A 7 -38.69 -53.83 32.75
CA PRO A 7 -37.74 -54.17 31.66
C PRO A 7 -36.87 -55.42 32.01
N ILE A 8 -36.00 -55.93 31.12
CA ILE A 8 -34.66 -56.49 31.44
C ILE A 8 -33.88 -56.74 30.13
N CYS A 9 -32.70 -56.12 30.06
CA CYS A 9 -31.54 -56.44 29.20
C CYS A 9 -31.71 -56.46 27.67
N LEU A 10 -31.67 -55.27 27.07
CA LEU A 10 -31.07 -55.05 25.74
C LEU A 10 -30.28 -53.73 25.74
N CYS A 11 -29.36 -53.62 26.70
CA CYS A 11 -28.21 -52.73 26.60
C CYS A 11 -27.04 -53.54 26.06
N ALA A 12 -26.29 -52.95 25.13
CA ALA A 12 -25.05 -53.44 24.52
C ALA A 12 -25.18 -54.37 23.30
N ILE A 13 -25.71 -53.86 22.18
CA ILE A 13 -25.07 -53.93 20.85
C ILE A 13 -25.46 -52.64 20.10
N LEU A 14 -24.74 -51.57 20.38
CA LEU A 14 -24.61 -50.38 19.51
C LEU A 14 -23.26 -49.75 19.85
N ILE A 15 -22.24 -50.61 19.82
CA ILE A 15 -20.83 -50.24 19.86
C ILE A 15 -20.43 -49.99 18.40
N CYS A 16 -20.08 -48.74 18.12
CA CYS A 16 -19.10 -48.37 17.11
C CYS A 16 -19.22 -49.04 15.74
N ALA A 17 -20.11 -48.54 14.89
CA ALA A 17 -19.74 -48.36 13.49
C ALA A 17 -18.80 -47.15 13.40
N VAL A 18 -17.62 -47.26 14.02
CA VAL A 18 -16.47 -46.45 13.64
C VAL A 18 -16.22 -46.86 12.20
N SER A 19 -16.59 -46.00 11.26
CA SER A 19 -16.01 -46.02 9.92
C SER A 19 -14.50 -45.97 10.13
N CYS A 20 -13.84 -47.13 10.15
CA CYS A 20 -12.40 -47.25 10.12
C CYS A 20 -11.94 -46.64 8.79
N THR A 21 -11.63 -45.35 8.81
CA THR A 21 -10.94 -44.74 7.68
C THR A 21 -9.57 -45.41 7.57
N GLU A 22 -9.13 -45.72 6.36
CA GLU A 22 -7.84 -46.41 6.13
C GLU A 22 -6.63 -45.47 6.41
N ASN A 23 -6.91 -44.18 6.60
CA ASN A 23 -5.95 -43.09 6.75
C ASN A 23 -6.43 -42.03 7.78
N THR A 24 -5.48 -41.22 8.25
CA THR A 24 -5.70 -40.17 9.25
C THR A 24 -5.29 -38.81 8.68
N VAL A 25 -6.05 -37.75 9.00
CA VAL A 25 -5.65 -36.36 8.72
C VAL A 25 -4.85 -35.81 9.90
N ASN A 26 -3.62 -35.37 9.64
CA ASN A 26 -2.77 -34.67 10.59
C ASN A 26 -2.93 -33.16 10.39
N ILE A 27 -3.36 -32.44 11.42
CA ILE A 27 -3.46 -30.97 11.42
C ILE A 27 -2.16 -30.40 11.99
N HIS A 28 -1.45 -29.59 11.20
CA HIS A 28 -0.11 -29.10 11.55
C HIS A 28 -0.12 -27.69 12.15
N SER A 29 -1.04 -26.83 11.68
CA SER A 29 -1.18 -25.46 12.17
C SER A 29 -2.59 -24.92 11.97
N TYR A 30 -2.93 -23.93 12.79
CA TYR A 30 -4.19 -23.20 12.76
C TYR A 30 -3.88 -21.73 13.11
N ILE A 31 -3.97 -20.84 12.12
CA ILE A 31 -3.56 -19.44 12.25
C ILE A 31 -4.79 -18.57 12.07
N LEU A 32 -5.15 -17.83 13.11
CA LEU A 32 -6.25 -16.87 13.05
C LEU A 32 -5.70 -15.50 12.68
N ARG A 33 -6.28 -14.87 11.66
CA ARG A 33 -5.97 -13.49 11.25
C ARG A 33 -7.22 -12.64 11.20
N ASN A 34 -7.09 -11.36 11.51
CA ASN A 34 -8.14 -10.41 11.16
C ASN A 34 -7.98 -9.98 9.70
N ARG A 35 -9.11 -9.63 9.10
CA ARG A 35 -9.19 -9.08 7.75
C ARG A 35 -10.05 -7.82 7.75
N VAL A 36 -9.63 -6.83 6.99
CA VAL A 36 -10.38 -5.61 6.71
C VAL A 36 -10.97 -5.73 5.31
N VAL A 37 -12.27 -5.53 5.20
CA VAL A 37 -13.00 -5.62 3.92
C VAL A 37 -13.80 -4.34 3.74
N VAL A 38 -13.70 -3.74 2.57
CA VAL A 38 -14.41 -2.52 2.23
C VAL A 38 -15.61 -2.87 1.36
N LEU A 39 -16.80 -2.57 1.87
CA LEU A 39 -18.09 -2.62 1.17
C LEU A 39 -18.69 -1.21 1.23
N ASP A 40 -19.99 -1.07 1.52
CA ASP A 40 -20.61 0.23 1.85
C ASP A 40 -20.11 0.81 3.20
N ARG A 41 -19.33 0.01 3.94
CA ARG A 41 -18.65 0.34 5.19
C ARG A 41 -17.36 -0.47 5.28
N VAL A 42 -16.45 -0.02 6.13
CA VAL A 42 -15.30 -0.84 6.55
C VAL A 42 -15.80 -1.93 7.50
N LEU A 43 -15.56 -3.19 7.15
CA LEU A 43 -15.95 -4.37 7.90
C LEU A 43 -14.71 -5.13 8.37
N MET A 44 -14.71 -5.52 9.65
CA MET A 44 -13.75 -6.49 10.16
C MET A 44 -14.31 -7.90 10.02
N LYS A 45 -13.44 -8.85 9.64
CA LYS A 45 -13.69 -10.29 9.66
C LYS A 45 -12.49 -11.04 10.22
N LYS A 46 -12.64 -12.35 10.43
CA LYS A 46 -11.54 -13.25 10.74
C LYS A 46 -11.40 -14.31 9.66
N ALA A 47 -10.19 -14.81 9.48
CA ALA A 47 -9.90 -16.02 8.72
C ALA A 47 -9.09 -16.96 9.60
N LEU A 48 -9.56 -18.19 9.76
CA LEU A 48 -8.78 -19.26 10.36
C LEU A 48 -8.18 -20.12 9.25
N TYR A 49 -6.86 -20.05 9.09
CA TYR A 49 -6.10 -20.84 8.13
C TYR A 49 -5.60 -22.11 8.79
N VAL A 50 -5.97 -23.27 8.24
CA VAL A 50 -5.60 -24.58 8.80
C VAL A 50 -4.78 -25.35 7.78
N SER A 51 -3.58 -25.80 8.16
CA SER A 51 -2.77 -26.69 7.31
C SER A 51 -2.89 -28.14 7.77
N PHE A 52 -2.90 -29.06 6.80
CA PHE A 52 -3.05 -30.49 7.08
C PHE A 52 -2.24 -31.36 6.12
N SER A 53 -2.00 -32.61 6.51
CA SER A 53 -1.53 -33.68 5.62
C SER A 53 -2.20 -35.01 5.93
N PHE A 54 -2.08 -35.97 5.03
CA PHE A 54 -2.51 -37.36 5.27
C PHE A 54 -1.36 -38.17 5.87
N ALA A 55 -1.67 -39.06 6.81
CA ALA A 55 -0.68 -39.91 7.47
C ALA A 55 -0.05 -40.93 6.51
N LYS A 56 -0.86 -41.48 5.60
CA LYS A 56 -0.43 -42.29 4.46
C LYS A 56 -0.66 -41.50 3.17
N SER A 57 0.20 -41.71 2.18
CA SER A 57 -0.05 -41.13 0.86
C SER A 57 -1.34 -41.70 0.27
N MET A 58 -2.13 -40.85 -0.37
CA MET A 58 -3.38 -41.25 -1.03
C MET A 58 -3.16 -41.95 -2.39
N GLY A 59 -1.90 -42.05 -2.85
CA GLY A 59 -1.57 -42.62 -4.15
C GLY A 59 -1.94 -41.70 -5.32
N LYS A 60 -1.13 -41.73 -6.40
CA LYS A 60 -1.45 -40.98 -7.62
C LYS A 60 -2.40 -41.79 -8.53
N PRO A 61 -3.44 -41.17 -9.14
CA PRO A 61 -3.89 -39.78 -9.06
C PRO A 61 -5.29 -39.68 -8.43
N GLN A 62 -5.50 -40.19 -7.21
CA GLN A 62 -6.83 -40.06 -6.60
C GLN A 62 -7.06 -38.62 -6.17
N ARG A 63 -7.96 -37.92 -6.86
CA ARG A 63 -8.45 -36.61 -6.45
C ARG A 63 -9.38 -36.82 -5.25
N VAL A 64 -9.26 -35.96 -4.25
CA VAL A 64 -10.07 -36.06 -3.03
C VAL A 64 -10.75 -34.74 -2.73
N SER A 65 -11.94 -34.82 -2.13
CA SER A 65 -12.62 -33.64 -1.59
C SER A 65 -12.37 -33.56 -0.09
N VAL A 66 -11.83 -32.44 0.36
CA VAL A 66 -11.51 -32.19 1.78
C VAL A 66 -12.54 -31.22 2.34
N TYR A 67 -13.17 -31.59 3.44
CA TYR A 67 -14.18 -30.81 4.15
C TYR A 67 -13.67 -30.49 5.54
N GLY A 68 -13.73 -29.22 5.91
CA GLY A 68 -13.42 -28.76 7.25
C GLY A 68 -14.70 -28.29 7.95
N SER A 69 -14.90 -28.73 9.18
CA SER A 69 -15.93 -28.19 10.07
C SER A 69 -15.26 -27.64 11.33
N LEU A 70 -15.57 -26.39 11.67
CA LEU A 70 -15.16 -25.73 12.88
C LEU A 70 -16.34 -25.73 13.85
N LEU A 71 -16.19 -26.36 15.01
CA LEU A 71 -17.22 -26.45 16.03
C LEU A 71 -16.78 -25.72 17.31
N ASN A 72 -17.72 -25.05 17.98
CA ASN A 72 -17.56 -24.55 19.35
C ASN A 72 -18.58 -25.30 20.22
N GLY A 73 -18.08 -26.17 21.11
CA GLY A 73 -18.92 -27.23 21.68
C GLY A 73 -19.48 -28.15 20.59
N ASP A 74 -20.80 -28.35 20.56
CA ASP A 74 -21.49 -29.16 19.55
C ASP A 74 -22.06 -28.33 18.39
N GLN A 75 -21.91 -27.01 18.42
CA GLN A 75 -22.42 -26.12 17.39
C GLN A 75 -21.39 -25.94 16.26
N VAL A 76 -21.82 -26.17 15.02
CA VAL A 76 -21.03 -25.82 13.83
C VAL A 76 -20.99 -24.30 13.68
N VAL A 77 -19.78 -23.73 13.75
CA VAL A 77 -19.53 -22.30 13.61
C VAL A 77 -19.27 -21.92 12.16
N CYS A 78 -18.50 -22.73 11.45
CA CYS A 78 -18.13 -22.49 10.06
C CYS A 78 -17.73 -23.80 9.39
N GLU A 79 -18.03 -23.92 8.11
CA GLU A 79 -17.59 -25.03 7.27
C GLU A 79 -16.88 -24.51 6.03
N THR A 80 -15.97 -25.31 5.51
CA THR A 80 -15.18 -24.97 4.32
C THR A 80 -14.82 -26.24 3.57
N SER A 81 -14.50 -26.14 2.28
CA SER A 81 -14.03 -27.31 1.54
C SER A 81 -13.09 -26.93 0.41
N VAL A 82 -12.22 -27.87 0.05
CA VAL A 82 -11.42 -27.84 -1.17
C VAL A 82 -11.75 -29.10 -1.97
N LYS A 83 -12.19 -28.92 -3.22
CA LYS A 83 -12.59 -30.02 -4.09
C LYS A 83 -11.41 -30.50 -4.93
N ALA A 84 -11.43 -31.79 -5.25
CA ALA A 84 -10.51 -32.42 -6.20
C ALA A 84 -9.02 -32.09 -5.95
N LEU A 85 -8.62 -32.08 -4.68
CA LEU A 85 -7.23 -31.90 -4.26
C LEU A 85 -6.39 -33.09 -4.74
N SER A 86 -5.26 -32.79 -5.40
CA SER A 86 -4.38 -33.77 -6.04
C SER A 86 -3.07 -34.04 -5.29
N GLY A 87 -3.06 -33.88 -3.96
CA GLY A 87 -1.85 -34.01 -3.14
C GLY A 87 -2.06 -34.60 -1.74
N ASN A 88 -0.95 -34.85 -1.03
CA ASN A 88 -0.99 -35.45 0.30
C ASN A 88 -1.09 -34.43 1.43
N SER A 89 -1.13 -33.14 1.11
CA SER A 89 -1.28 -32.03 2.04
C SER A 89 -2.02 -30.86 1.40
N GLY A 90 -2.50 -29.94 2.24
CA GLY A 90 -3.24 -28.78 1.79
C GLY A 90 -3.50 -27.77 2.91
N ASN A 91 -4.25 -26.73 2.56
CA ASN A 91 -4.69 -25.71 3.49
C ASN A 91 -6.21 -25.52 3.34
N LEU A 92 -6.89 -25.20 4.42
CA LEU A 92 -8.28 -24.76 4.47
C LEU A 92 -8.34 -23.34 5.03
N VAL A 93 -9.36 -22.58 4.65
CA VAL A 93 -9.68 -21.28 5.25
C VAL A 93 -11.13 -21.29 5.71
N PHE A 94 -11.35 -20.95 6.98
CA PHE A 94 -12.68 -20.72 7.54
C PHE A 94 -12.94 -19.22 7.57
N ASP A 95 -14.00 -18.78 6.91
CA ASP A 95 -14.49 -17.41 6.92
C ASP A 95 -15.32 -17.18 8.20
N LEU A 96 -14.91 -16.24 9.05
CA LEU A 96 -15.49 -16.04 10.37
C LEU A 96 -15.91 -14.59 10.59
N PRO A 97 -16.98 -14.33 11.37
CA PRO A 97 -17.28 -12.99 11.85
C PRO A 97 -16.12 -12.46 12.71
N TYR A 98 -16.05 -11.14 12.88
CA TYR A 98 -15.00 -10.53 13.71
C TYR A 98 -15.13 -10.93 15.18
N GLN A 99 -16.34 -10.99 15.71
CA GLN A 99 -16.58 -11.52 17.05
C GLN A 99 -16.86 -13.01 16.95
N ILE A 100 -16.05 -13.83 17.63
CA ILE A 100 -16.24 -15.28 17.71
C ILE A 100 -16.34 -15.70 19.19
N PRO A 101 -17.17 -16.72 19.53
CA PRO A 101 -17.33 -17.17 20.90
C PRO A 101 -16.01 -17.58 21.58
N GLU A 102 -15.96 -17.42 22.90
CA GLU A 102 -14.87 -17.97 23.72
C GLU A 102 -15.00 -19.50 23.88
N GLY A 103 -13.96 -20.13 24.42
CA GLY A 103 -13.93 -21.54 24.76
C GLY A 103 -13.33 -22.46 23.70
N PRO A 104 -13.45 -23.79 23.86
CA PRO A 104 -12.76 -24.75 23.02
C PRO A 104 -13.40 -24.85 21.63
N TYR A 105 -12.54 -24.90 20.62
CA TYR A 105 -12.88 -25.15 19.24
C TYR A 105 -12.39 -26.53 18.82
N LYS A 106 -13.24 -27.29 18.15
CA LYS A 106 -12.87 -28.52 17.45
C LYS A 106 -12.73 -28.22 15.96
N ILE A 107 -11.52 -28.34 15.44
CA ILE A 107 -11.24 -28.29 14.01
C ILE A 107 -11.26 -29.73 13.51
N LYS A 108 -12.29 -30.10 12.75
CA LYS A 108 -12.42 -31.44 12.15
C LYS A 108 -12.18 -31.34 10.65
N ILE A 109 -11.42 -32.28 10.11
CA ILE A 109 -11.21 -32.44 8.67
C ILE A 109 -11.60 -33.86 8.26
N ASP A 110 -12.52 -33.95 7.30
CA ASP A 110 -12.98 -35.18 6.68
C ASP A 110 -12.64 -35.15 5.19
N THR A 111 -12.04 -36.22 4.70
CA THR A 111 -11.63 -36.36 3.30
C THR A 111 -12.37 -37.49 2.64
N PHE A 112 -12.95 -37.21 1.48
CA PHE A 112 -13.73 -38.15 0.70
C PHE A 112 -13.09 -38.39 -0.66
N ALA A 113 -13.13 -39.64 -1.13
CA ALA A 113 -12.84 -39.97 -2.52
C ALA A 113 -13.91 -39.38 -3.45
N GLU A 114 -13.66 -39.35 -4.76
CA GLU A 114 -14.62 -38.86 -5.76
C GLU A 114 -15.97 -39.60 -5.69
N GLU A 115 -15.97 -40.90 -5.33
CA GLU A 115 -17.20 -41.68 -5.17
C GLU A 115 -17.96 -41.39 -3.85
N GLY A 116 -17.49 -40.43 -3.05
CA GLY A 116 -18.11 -40.01 -1.79
C GLY A 116 -17.77 -40.91 -0.58
N LYS A 117 -16.87 -41.89 -0.72
CA LYS A 117 -16.39 -42.70 0.41
C LYS A 117 -15.46 -41.87 1.31
N LEU A 118 -15.69 -41.86 2.62
CA LEU A 118 -14.77 -41.28 3.59
C LEU A 118 -13.46 -42.09 3.61
N VAL A 119 -12.33 -41.44 3.31
CA VAL A 119 -11.02 -42.08 3.16
C VAL A 119 -10.00 -41.62 4.20
N ALA A 120 -10.15 -40.42 4.76
CA ALA A 120 -9.37 -39.96 5.89
C ALA A 120 -10.19 -39.05 6.79
N THR A 121 -9.92 -39.06 8.09
CA THR A 121 -10.49 -38.11 9.05
C THR A 121 -9.46 -37.74 10.11
N GLY A 122 -9.60 -36.57 10.70
CA GLY A 122 -8.80 -36.12 11.81
C GLY A 122 -9.41 -34.90 12.46
N PHE A 123 -9.07 -34.66 13.72
CA PHE A 123 -9.48 -33.44 14.41
C PHE A 123 -8.44 -33.02 15.45
N VAL A 124 -8.47 -31.74 15.79
CA VAL A 124 -7.78 -31.19 16.94
C VAL A 124 -8.76 -30.33 17.74
N VAL A 125 -8.64 -30.37 19.07
CA VAL A 125 -9.36 -29.45 19.96
C VAL A 125 -8.35 -28.43 20.46
N VAL A 126 -8.69 -27.16 20.28
CA VAL A 126 -7.83 -26.01 20.60
C VAL A 126 -8.65 -25.02 21.40
N ASP A 127 -8.07 -24.38 22.40
CA ASP A 127 -8.76 -23.28 23.06
C ASP A 127 -8.82 -22.06 22.13
N ARG A 128 -9.85 -21.22 22.26
CA ARG A 128 -9.91 -19.95 21.53
C ARG A 128 -8.63 -19.13 21.69
N SER A 129 -8.05 -19.12 22.88
CA SER A 129 -6.81 -18.40 23.18
C SER A 129 -5.57 -18.99 22.50
N ASP A 130 -5.62 -20.23 22.01
CA ASP A 130 -4.56 -20.89 21.26
C ASP A 130 -4.65 -20.67 19.75
N LEU A 131 -5.79 -20.17 19.25
CA LEU A 131 -5.95 -19.65 17.89
C LEU A 131 -5.23 -18.31 17.78
N LYS A 132 -3.89 -18.36 17.85
CA LYS A 132 -2.99 -17.21 17.91
C LYS A 132 -2.50 -16.78 16.55
N TRP A 133 -2.06 -15.53 16.49
CA TRP A 133 -1.32 -15.02 15.35
C TRP A 133 0.15 -15.49 15.40
N ILE A 134 0.82 -15.63 14.25
CA ILE A 134 2.18 -16.17 14.15
C ILE A 134 3.21 -15.37 15.00
N SER A 135 3.01 -14.08 15.22
CA SER A 135 3.92 -13.30 16.08
C SER A 135 3.63 -13.39 17.57
N ASP A 136 2.56 -14.04 18.01
CA ASP A 136 2.32 -14.29 19.44
C ASP A 136 3.29 -15.34 20.01
N SER A 137 4.16 -15.89 19.14
CA SER A 137 5.13 -16.93 19.47
C SER A 137 6.37 -16.44 20.23
N LYS A 138 6.56 -15.12 20.45
CA LYS A 138 7.50 -14.62 21.48
C LYS A 138 6.75 -14.50 22.81
N GLY A 139 6.86 -15.57 23.61
CA GLY A 139 6.18 -15.71 24.89
C GLY A 139 6.46 -14.57 25.88
N LYS A 140 5.51 -14.38 26.81
CA LYS A 140 5.67 -13.62 28.06
C LYS A 140 6.47 -12.32 27.94
N ASN A 141 6.07 -11.41 27.05
CA ASN A 141 6.22 -10.00 27.41
C ASN A 141 4.92 -9.58 28.09
N PRO A 142 4.96 -8.91 29.26
CA PRO A 142 3.77 -8.30 29.86
C PRO A 142 3.07 -7.39 28.82
N PRO A 143 1.83 -6.92 29.02
CA PRO A 143 1.30 -5.86 28.16
C PRO A 143 2.38 -4.81 28.06
N SER A 144 2.93 -4.61 26.86
CA SER A 144 3.92 -3.57 26.64
C SER A 144 3.19 -2.31 27.03
N VAL A 145 3.55 -1.71 28.16
CA VAL A 145 3.07 -0.39 28.52
C VAL A 145 3.67 0.50 27.45
N PHE A 146 2.88 0.79 26.42
CA PHE A 146 3.32 1.66 25.35
C PHE A 146 3.56 3.02 25.98
N GLU A 147 4.76 3.54 25.83
CA GLU A 147 5.04 4.93 26.18
C GLU A 147 4.25 5.82 25.22
N GLU A 148 3.32 6.61 25.75
CA GLU A 148 2.64 7.63 24.95
C GLU A 148 3.61 8.80 24.74
N ILE A 149 3.97 9.06 23.48
CA ILE A 149 4.84 10.19 23.15
C ILE A 149 3.97 11.44 23.01
N PRO A 150 4.10 12.44 23.91
CA PRO A 150 3.31 13.65 23.82
C PRO A 150 3.62 14.46 22.56
N ALA A 151 2.72 15.37 22.20
CA ALA A 151 3.02 16.40 21.21
C ALA A 151 4.23 17.26 21.67
N PRO A 152 5.07 17.76 20.75
CA PRO A 152 6.19 18.62 21.12
C PRO A 152 5.65 19.91 21.72
N ARG A 153 6.35 20.44 22.73
CA ARG A 153 5.98 21.73 23.31
C ARG A 153 6.58 22.84 22.47
N GLU A 154 5.72 23.63 21.83
CA GLU A 154 6.09 24.87 21.16
C GLU A 154 5.92 26.04 22.17
N THR A 155 7.02 26.70 22.55
CA THR A 155 7.04 27.76 23.58
C THR A 155 6.92 29.17 23.00
N GLU A 156 7.29 29.35 21.74
CA GLU A 156 7.10 30.60 21.02
C GLU A 156 5.70 30.65 20.42
N ALA A 157 4.93 31.67 20.79
CA ALA A 157 3.62 31.93 20.20
C ALA A 157 3.55 33.39 19.77
N VAL A 158 3.02 33.63 18.57
CA VAL A 158 2.70 34.99 18.14
C VAL A 158 1.68 35.61 19.10
N ARG A 159 1.94 36.85 19.53
CA ARG A 159 0.97 37.65 20.30
C ARG A 159 -0.11 38.17 19.35
N PRO A 160 -1.39 37.81 19.53
CA PRO A 160 -2.46 38.27 18.66
C PRO A 160 -2.62 39.80 18.71
N THR A 161 -2.82 40.42 17.55
CA THR A 161 -3.18 41.84 17.44
C THR A 161 -4.64 42.08 17.84
N LYS A 162 -5.04 43.35 17.96
CA LYS A 162 -6.47 43.69 18.18
C LYS A 162 -7.37 43.21 17.03
N GLN A 163 -6.84 43.23 15.80
CA GLN A 163 -7.56 42.72 14.64
C GLN A 163 -7.76 41.21 14.74
N ASP A 164 -6.72 40.46 15.09
CA ASP A 164 -6.81 39.00 15.28
C ASP A 164 -7.81 38.63 16.37
N GLN A 165 -7.83 39.40 17.48
CA GLN A 165 -8.81 39.22 18.56
C GLN A 165 -10.25 39.48 18.07
N SER A 166 -10.45 40.47 17.20
CA SER A 166 -11.77 40.78 16.63
C SER A 166 -12.26 39.68 15.68
N ILE A 167 -11.37 39.16 14.83
CA ILE A 167 -11.64 38.05 13.90
C ILE A 167 -11.91 36.77 14.72
N GLY A 168 -11.07 36.51 15.72
CA GLY A 168 -11.16 35.40 16.65
C GLY A 168 -10.17 34.27 16.37
N TYR A 169 -9.28 34.42 15.41
CA TYR A 169 -8.30 33.40 15.02
C TYR A 169 -7.13 34.00 14.22
N LEU A 170 -6.05 33.22 14.08
CA LEU A 170 -4.92 33.49 13.19
C LEU A 170 -4.91 32.48 12.04
N LEU A 171 -4.46 32.91 10.87
CA LEU A 171 -4.15 32.06 9.73
C LEU A 171 -2.63 32.01 9.52
N PHE A 172 -2.12 30.81 9.28
CA PHE A 172 -0.69 30.59 9.07
C PHE A 172 -0.44 29.42 8.13
N SER A 173 0.75 29.36 7.53
CA SER A 173 1.19 28.24 6.69
C SER A 173 2.49 27.66 7.26
N ARG A 174 2.45 26.36 7.52
CA ARG A 174 3.59 25.52 7.93
C ARG A 174 3.75 24.46 6.86
N SER A 175 4.99 24.00 6.64
CA SER A 175 5.27 23.01 5.59
C SER A 175 4.33 21.80 5.68
N PRO A 176 3.83 21.27 4.55
CA PRO A 176 3.04 20.04 4.53
C PRO A 176 3.82 18.82 5.05
N LEU A 177 5.16 18.87 5.01
CA LEU A 177 6.04 17.83 5.51
C LEU A 177 6.22 17.85 7.03
N GLU A 178 5.70 18.87 7.71
CA GLU A 178 5.76 19.00 9.16
C GLU A 178 4.40 18.70 9.79
N TYR A 179 4.39 17.94 10.88
CA TYR A 179 3.17 17.69 11.64
C TYR A 179 2.66 18.95 12.34
N LEU A 180 1.35 19.17 12.30
CA LEU A 180 0.67 20.25 13.03
C LEU A 180 -0.26 19.66 14.09
N PHE A 181 0.17 19.69 15.35
CA PHE A 181 -0.62 19.18 16.48
C PHE A 181 -1.68 20.20 16.89
N PRO A 182 -2.78 19.77 17.54
CA PRO A 182 -3.72 20.70 18.16
C PRO A 182 -3.02 21.71 19.07
N GLU A 183 -1.98 21.28 19.79
CA GLU A 183 -1.20 22.11 20.71
C GLU A 183 -0.09 22.95 20.04
N SER A 184 0.11 22.83 18.73
CA SER A 184 1.09 23.66 17.99
C SER A 184 0.73 25.14 18.10
N ARG A 185 1.73 26.00 17.86
CA ARG A 185 1.64 27.45 17.94
C ARG A 185 2.20 28.09 16.67
N PRO A 186 1.50 29.07 16.08
CA PRO A 186 2.03 29.75 14.91
C PRO A 186 3.26 30.59 15.27
N HIS A 187 4.30 30.50 14.43
CA HIS A 187 5.44 31.41 14.45
C HIS A 187 5.16 32.67 13.62
N LYS A 188 5.89 33.75 13.91
CA LYS A 188 5.68 35.04 13.22
C LYS A 188 5.90 34.95 11.71
N SER A 189 6.86 34.14 11.27
CA SER A 189 7.17 33.90 9.86
C SER A 189 6.14 33.02 9.14
N GLU A 190 5.26 32.34 9.89
CA GLU A 190 4.23 31.46 9.32
C GLU A 190 2.91 32.19 9.06
N LEU A 191 2.69 33.37 9.67
CA LEU A 191 1.45 34.11 9.47
C LEU A 191 1.26 34.50 8.02
N ILE A 192 0.03 34.31 7.51
CA ILE A 192 -0.31 34.59 6.11
C ILE A 192 -1.51 35.53 6.02
N ASP A 193 -1.49 36.38 5.01
CA ASP A 193 -2.64 37.16 4.52
C ASP A 193 -3.02 36.78 3.08
N HIS A 194 -2.22 35.95 2.40
CA HIS A 194 -2.47 35.35 1.10
C HIS A 194 -1.73 34.01 0.96
N LEU A 195 -2.13 33.22 -0.03
CA LEU A 195 -1.41 32.01 -0.47
C LEU A 195 -0.92 32.19 -1.90
N ALA A 196 0.30 31.76 -2.17
CA ALA A 196 0.88 31.73 -3.51
C ALA A 196 1.62 30.41 -3.73
N ILE A 197 1.31 29.70 -4.81
CA ILE A 197 1.99 28.45 -5.17
C ILE A 197 2.31 28.40 -6.67
N GLN A 198 3.33 27.61 -7.01
CA GLN A 198 3.67 27.23 -8.37
C GLN A 198 3.26 25.78 -8.59
N VAL A 199 2.64 25.50 -9.73
CA VAL A 199 2.22 24.16 -10.13
C VAL A 199 2.64 23.91 -11.57
N VAL A 200 2.96 22.68 -11.90
CA VAL A 200 3.18 22.24 -13.27
C VAL A 200 1.97 21.45 -13.77
N ARG A 201 1.95 21.10 -15.05
CA ARG A 201 0.85 20.31 -15.62
C ARG A 201 1.07 18.81 -15.39
N ASN A 202 -0.03 18.07 -15.32
CA ASN A 202 -0.10 16.67 -14.87
C ASN A 202 0.43 16.49 -13.42
N GLU A 203 0.07 17.40 -12.54
CA GLU A 203 0.48 17.41 -11.14
C GLU A 203 -0.74 17.54 -10.21
N PHE A 204 -0.58 17.01 -9.00
CA PHE A 204 -1.50 17.13 -7.88
C PHE A 204 -0.75 17.78 -6.72
N GLU A 205 -0.90 19.09 -6.57
CA GLU A 205 -0.13 19.88 -5.59
C GLU A 205 -0.98 20.18 -4.33
N PRO A 206 -0.44 19.97 -3.11
CA PRO A 206 -1.12 20.37 -1.90
C PRO A 206 -0.99 21.89 -1.63
N ILE A 207 -2.12 22.54 -1.45
CA ILE A 207 -2.28 23.89 -0.88
C ILE A 207 -2.68 23.72 0.59
N THR A 208 -1.78 24.06 1.52
CA THR A 208 -2.04 23.91 2.95
C THR A 208 -2.00 25.24 3.69
N PHE A 209 -2.95 25.40 4.61
CA PHE A 209 -2.96 26.48 5.59
C PHE A 209 -3.58 25.97 6.89
N SER A 210 -3.33 26.71 7.95
CA SER A 210 -3.70 26.32 9.30
C SER A 210 -4.41 27.45 10.02
N LEU A 211 -5.36 27.07 10.85
CA LEU A 211 -6.19 27.94 11.65
C LEU A 211 -5.80 27.77 13.12
N TYR A 212 -5.45 28.87 13.79
CA TYR A 212 -5.26 28.90 15.24
C TYR A 212 -6.38 29.70 15.92
N PRO A 213 -7.38 29.04 16.52
CA PRO A 213 -8.51 29.71 17.15
C PRO A 213 -8.13 30.42 18.46
N LEU A 214 -8.49 31.70 18.61
CA LEU A 214 -8.33 32.46 19.85
C LEU A 214 -9.54 32.33 20.79
N ARG A 215 -10.64 31.76 20.27
CA ARG A 215 -11.89 31.44 20.97
C ARG A 215 -12.53 30.21 20.35
N ASN A 216 -13.58 29.67 20.96
CA ASN A 216 -14.39 28.63 20.32
C ASN A 216 -15.13 29.22 19.12
N LEU A 217 -14.82 28.74 17.91
CA LEU A 217 -15.46 29.19 16.67
C LEU A 217 -16.65 28.30 16.27
N GLY A 218 -16.82 27.15 16.91
CA GLY A 218 -17.82 26.15 16.54
C GLY A 218 -17.44 25.45 15.22
N MET A 219 -18.44 25.18 14.39
CA MET A 219 -18.21 24.66 13.05
C MET A 219 -17.60 25.75 12.16
N VAL A 220 -16.45 25.45 11.54
CA VAL A 220 -15.82 26.31 10.54
C VAL A 220 -16.01 25.67 9.18
N LYS A 221 -16.68 26.37 8.26
CA LYS A 221 -16.82 25.95 6.88
C LYS A 221 -15.82 26.69 6.01
N ILE A 222 -15.23 25.99 5.05
CA ILE A 222 -14.38 26.57 4.02
C ILE A 222 -15.02 26.42 2.64
N SER A 223 -14.80 27.41 1.80
CA SER A 223 -15.18 27.39 0.39
C SER A 223 -14.10 28.05 -0.45
N ILE A 224 -13.94 27.57 -1.67
CA ILE A 224 -12.99 28.12 -2.64
C ILE A 224 -13.75 28.50 -3.92
N THR A 225 -13.33 29.61 -4.51
CA THR A 225 -13.85 30.09 -5.79
C THR A 225 -13.14 29.39 -6.95
N ASP A 226 -13.71 29.46 -8.15
CA ASP A 226 -12.93 29.20 -9.36
C ASP A 226 -11.70 30.11 -9.40
N LEU A 227 -10.57 29.59 -9.88
CA LEU A 227 -9.37 30.40 -10.07
C LEU A 227 -9.41 31.03 -11.46
N VAL A 228 -9.41 32.35 -11.52
CA VAL A 228 -9.55 33.11 -12.77
C VAL A 228 -8.20 33.62 -13.22
N GLY A 229 -7.79 33.24 -14.43
CA GLY A 229 -6.63 33.77 -15.13
C GLY A 229 -7.02 34.76 -16.22
N ALA A 230 -6.04 35.24 -16.97
CA ALA A 230 -6.26 36.24 -18.03
C ALA A 230 -7.07 35.68 -19.22
N GLU A 231 -6.82 34.44 -19.61
CA GLU A 231 -7.41 33.80 -20.80
C GLU A 231 -8.27 32.56 -20.48
N ALA A 232 -8.20 32.05 -19.24
CA ALA A 232 -8.88 30.81 -18.84
C ALA A 232 -9.20 30.82 -17.33
N SER A 233 -9.98 29.84 -16.90
CA SER A 233 -10.28 29.59 -15.48
C SER A 233 -10.04 28.13 -15.12
N ILE A 234 -9.59 27.88 -13.89
CA ILE A 234 -9.53 26.54 -13.28
C ILE A 234 -10.77 26.41 -12.39
N SER A 235 -11.64 25.45 -12.71
CA SER A 235 -12.84 25.20 -11.92
C SER A 235 -12.48 24.74 -10.51
N ARG A 236 -13.25 25.18 -9.52
CA ARG A 236 -13.13 24.73 -8.12
C ARG A 236 -13.28 23.21 -7.95
N ASP A 237 -13.89 22.50 -8.89
CA ASP A 237 -13.99 21.04 -8.85
C ASP A 237 -12.66 20.33 -9.10
N LYS A 238 -11.63 21.08 -9.53
CA LYS A 238 -10.23 20.59 -9.60
C LYS A 238 -9.49 20.72 -8.27
N ILE A 239 -10.16 21.22 -7.23
CA ILE A 239 -9.56 21.44 -5.91
C ILE A 239 -10.35 20.62 -4.90
N GLU A 240 -9.74 19.51 -4.47
CA GLU A 240 -10.29 18.70 -3.41
C GLU A 240 -10.01 19.37 -2.07
N VAL A 241 -10.99 19.35 -1.18
CA VAL A 241 -10.92 20.03 0.11
C VAL A 241 -11.02 19.01 1.23
N GLY A 242 -10.04 19.05 2.13
CA GLY A 242 -10.02 18.24 3.33
C GLY A 242 -9.40 18.97 4.52
N HIS A 243 -9.36 18.25 5.63
CA HIS A 243 -8.72 18.68 6.87
C HIS A 243 -7.96 17.52 7.49
N VAL A 244 -6.89 17.85 8.23
CA VAL A 244 -6.04 16.84 8.85
C VAL A 244 -6.61 16.42 10.20
N GLU A 245 -6.70 15.11 10.43
CA GLU A 245 -7.17 14.50 11.66
C GLU A 245 -6.08 13.67 12.35
N MET A 246 -6.26 13.51 13.65
CA MET A 246 -5.38 12.71 14.49
C MET A 246 -5.66 11.23 14.31
N VAL A 247 -4.61 10.43 14.13
CA VAL A 247 -4.67 8.97 14.19
C VAL A 247 -3.65 8.46 15.20
N LYS A 248 -4.00 7.38 15.90
CA LYS A 248 -3.08 6.69 16.81
C LYS A 248 -2.17 5.78 16.00
N GLU A 249 -0.88 6.09 16.01
CA GLU A 249 0.16 5.31 15.37
C GLU A 249 1.00 4.58 16.43
N THR A 250 1.51 3.40 16.08
CA THR A 250 2.40 2.60 16.96
C THR A 250 3.77 2.46 16.31
N ILE A 251 4.83 2.70 17.08
CA ILE A 251 6.23 2.75 16.61
C ILE A 251 7.05 1.69 17.35
N GLY A 252 8.01 1.05 16.67
CA GLY A 252 9.14 0.38 17.34
C GLY A 252 8.84 -0.99 17.96
N LEU A 253 8.17 -1.89 17.24
CA LEU A 253 7.92 -3.24 17.77
C LEU A 253 9.22 -4.05 17.92
N PRO A 254 9.36 -4.91 18.98
CA PRO A 254 8.33 -5.30 19.95
C PRO A 254 8.20 -4.39 21.20
N GLU A 255 9.09 -3.43 21.42
CA GLU A 255 9.01 -2.44 22.52
C GLU A 255 8.37 -1.14 22.00
N GLY A 256 7.04 -1.14 21.90
CA GLY A 256 6.35 -0.10 21.15
C GLY A 256 6.12 1.21 21.92
N ARG A 257 6.12 2.32 21.20
CA ARG A 257 5.55 3.61 21.63
C ARG A 257 4.25 3.88 20.88
N ILE A 258 3.29 4.57 21.51
CA ILE A 258 2.08 5.06 20.83
C ILE A 258 2.19 6.56 20.69
N GLN A 259 1.81 7.08 19.53
CA GLN A 259 1.74 8.51 19.28
C GLN A 259 0.48 8.87 18.51
N ASN A 260 -0.28 9.84 19.03
CA ASN A 260 -1.32 10.49 18.23
C ASN A 260 -0.63 11.42 17.21
N LEU A 261 -0.84 11.19 15.91
CA LEU A 261 -0.26 11.99 14.84
C LEU A 261 -1.34 12.62 13.94
N PRO A 262 -1.19 13.90 13.58
CA PRO A 262 -2.06 14.59 12.62
C PRO A 262 -1.67 14.15 11.20
N THR A 263 -2.14 12.97 10.78
CA THR A 263 -1.70 12.34 9.54
C THR A 263 -2.81 12.13 8.51
N LEU A 264 -4.03 11.84 8.95
CA LEU A 264 -5.13 11.44 8.08
C LEU A 264 -5.76 12.68 7.43
N ILE A 265 -5.92 12.68 6.11
CA ILE A 265 -6.56 13.75 5.37
C ILE A 265 -8.01 13.35 5.13
N ARG A 266 -8.93 13.89 5.93
CA ARG A 266 -10.36 13.63 5.76
C ARG A 266 -10.93 14.59 4.71
N ALA A 267 -11.54 14.03 3.67
CA ALA A 267 -12.31 14.80 2.71
C ALA A 267 -13.48 15.51 3.40
N GLY A 268 -13.63 16.81 3.16
CA GLY A 268 -14.64 17.63 3.82
C GLY A 268 -14.22 19.08 3.91
N ASN A 269 -15.18 19.98 3.75
CA ASN A 269 -14.95 21.42 3.81
C ASN A 269 -15.45 22.04 5.11
N GLN A 270 -15.65 21.24 6.16
CA GLN A 270 -16.12 21.73 7.45
C GLN A 270 -15.51 20.95 8.61
N VAL A 271 -15.13 21.67 9.66
CA VAL A 271 -14.49 21.08 10.84
C VAL A 271 -14.88 21.86 12.09
N SER A 272 -15.14 21.15 13.18
CA SER A 272 -15.40 21.78 14.48
C SER A 272 -14.08 22.18 15.13
N THR A 273 -13.98 23.43 15.58
CA THR A 273 -12.73 23.96 16.16
C THR A 273 -12.94 24.42 17.61
N LYS A 274 -11.87 24.36 18.40
CA LYS A 274 -11.85 24.79 19.80
C LYS A 274 -10.75 25.82 20.04
N ALA A 275 -10.96 26.68 21.03
CA ALA A 275 -9.97 27.67 21.44
C ALA A 275 -8.61 27.01 21.72
N GLY A 276 -7.54 27.53 21.11
CA GLY A 276 -6.16 27.07 21.29
C GLY A 276 -5.81 25.74 20.62
N GLN A 277 -6.72 25.16 19.82
CA GLN A 277 -6.48 23.93 19.05
C GLN A 277 -6.28 24.24 17.57
N CYS A 278 -5.04 24.09 17.09
CA CYS A 278 -4.70 24.24 15.68
C CYS A 278 -5.48 23.24 14.82
N GLN A 279 -5.90 23.69 13.64
CA GLN A 279 -6.49 22.83 12.62
C GLN A 279 -5.83 23.12 11.27
N ARG A 280 -5.30 22.09 10.62
CA ARG A 280 -4.79 22.18 9.24
C ARG A 280 -5.91 21.86 8.25
N PHE A 281 -6.06 22.71 7.25
CA PHE A 281 -6.80 22.43 6.03
C PHE A 281 -5.82 21.98 4.94
N TRP A 282 -6.24 20.99 4.16
CA TRP A 282 -5.46 20.39 3.08
C TRP A 282 -6.29 20.45 1.82
N LEU A 283 -5.86 21.25 0.84
CA LEU A 283 -6.52 21.36 -0.45
C LEU A 283 -5.60 20.77 -1.51
N THR A 284 -6.06 19.82 -2.30
CA THR A 284 -5.24 19.24 -3.39
C THR A 284 -5.74 19.78 -4.72
N ILE A 285 -4.90 20.55 -5.42
CA ILE A 285 -5.23 21.07 -6.75
C ILE A 285 -4.69 20.13 -7.83
N ARG A 286 -5.57 19.73 -8.76
CA ARG A 286 -5.23 18.93 -9.93
C ARG A 286 -5.09 19.82 -11.17
N ILE A 287 -3.93 19.76 -11.82
CA ILE A 287 -3.66 20.48 -13.06
C ILE A 287 -3.49 19.49 -14.20
N ASP A 288 -4.45 19.44 -15.12
CA ASP A 288 -4.37 18.60 -16.32
C ASP A 288 -3.46 19.23 -17.40
N ASP A 289 -2.94 18.43 -18.34
CA ASP A 289 -2.04 18.90 -19.43
C ASP A 289 -2.61 20.01 -20.32
N ASN A 290 -3.93 20.14 -20.41
CA ASN A 290 -4.57 21.15 -21.27
C ASN A 290 -4.74 22.52 -20.58
N VAL A 291 -4.45 22.65 -19.29
CA VAL A 291 -4.58 23.93 -18.57
C VAL A 291 -3.53 24.92 -19.11
N LEU A 292 -3.95 26.13 -19.47
CA LEU A 292 -3.04 27.14 -20.02
C LEU A 292 -2.06 27.62 -18.94
N PRO A 293 -0.75 27.72 -19.24
CA PRO A 293 0.20 28.37 -18.34
C PRO A 293 -0.21 29.82 -18.04
N GLY A 294 -0.06 30.25 -16.80
CA GLY A 294 -0.42 31.60 -16.39
C GLY A 294 -0.67 31.75 -14.90
N VAL A 295 -0.98 32.98 -14.49
CA VAL A 295 -1.36 33.30 -13.11
C VAL A 295 -2.88 33.25 -13.00
N TYR A 296 -3.38 32.44 -12.08
CA TYR A 296 -4.79 32.31 -11.74
C TYR A 296 -5.01 32.80 -10.31
N LYS A 297 -6.08 33.56 -10.10
CA LYS A 297 -6.40 34.17 -8.81
C LYS A 297 -7.78 33.74 -8.34
N GLY A 298 -7.90 33.51 -7.04
CA GLY A 298 -9.17 33.22 -6.40
C GLY A 298 -9.13 33.64 -4.93
N LYS A 299 -10.10 33.13 -4.18
CA LYS A 299 -10.20 33.30 -2.74
C LYS A 299 -10.71 32.03 -2.06
N ILE A 300 -10.17 31.76 -0.88
CA ILE A 300 -10.68 30.82 0.10
C ILE A 300 -11.45 31.62 1.15
N THR A 301 -12.69 31.26 1.42
CA THR A 301 -13.53 31.91 2.45
C THR A 301 -13.69 30.97 3.63
N LEU A 302 -13.32 31.45 4.82
CA LEU A 302 -13.53 30.75 6.09
C LEU A 302 -14.72 31.37 6.82
N SER A 303 -15.79 30.59 6.98
CA SER A 303 -17.03 31.01 7.63
C SER A 303 -17.20 30.25 8.96
N PRO A 304 -16.71 30.78 10.09
CA PRO A 304 -16.95 30.20 11.40
C PRO A 304 -18.39 30.44 11.87
N GLN A 305 -18.94 29.53 12.67
CA GLN A 305 -20.23 29.72 13.35
C GLN A 305 -20.17 30.90 14.35
N SER A 306 -19.02 31.08 15.01
CA SER A 306 -18.75 32.16 15.96
C SER A 306 -17.42 32.81 15.59
N GLY A 307 -17.44 34.09 15.22
CA GLY A 307 -16.28 34.83 14.75
C GLY A 307 -16.60 35.67 13.52
N LEU A 308 -15.60 36.32 12.95
CA LEU A 308 -15.75 37.04 11.67
C LEU A 308 -15.30 36.15 10.52
N GLU A 309 -16.07 36.16 9.43
CA GLU A 309 -15.66 35.56 8.18
C GLU A 309 -14.37 36.22 7.66
N THR A 310 -13.46 35.41 7.12
CA THR A 310 -12.22 35.90 6.50
C THR A 310 -12.10 35.36 5.09
N SER A 311 -11.70 36.24 4.17
CA SER A 311 -11.31 35.88 2.81
C SER A 311 -9.79 35.84 2.73
N LEU A 312 -9.23 34.69 2.38
CA LEU A 312 -7.81 34.46 2.12
C LEU A 312 -7.58 34.41 0.60
N PRO A 313 -6.97 35.44 -0.01
CA PRO A 313 -6.60 35.42 -1.43
C PRO A 313 -5.66 34.26 -1.75
N ILE A 314 -5.85 33.63 -2.90
CA ILE A 314 -4.97 32.59 -3.41
C ILE A 314 -4.52 32.92 -4.84
N GLN A 315 -3.23 32.75 -5.10
CA GLN A 315 -2.62 32.83 -6.41
C GLN A 315 -1.97 31.49 -6.78
N VAL A 316 -2.35 30.92 -7.92
CA VAL A 316 -1.75 29.72 -8.49
C VAL A 316 -1.08 30.09 -9.80
N THR A 317 0.23 29.86 -9.89
CA THR A 317 0.99 30.05 -11.13
C THR A 317 1.18 28.70 -11.81
N VAL A 318 0.47 28.47 -12.92
CA VAL A 318 0.65 27.28 -13.76
C VAL A 318 1.85 27.50 -14.67
N MET A 319 2.91 26.73 -14.44
CA MET A 319 4.16 26.82 -15.19
C MET A 319 4.03 26.09 -16.55
N PRO A 320 4.75 26.51 -17.61
CA PRO A 320 4.74 25.88 -18.92
C PRO A 320 5.58 24.58 -18.96
N ILE A 321 5.42 23.74 -17.95
CA ILE A 321 6.09 22.45 -17.77
C ILE A 321 4.98 21.41 -17.64
N SER A 322 5.17 20.23 -18.24
CA SER A 322 4.29 19.08 -18.02
C SER A 322 5.13 17.95 -17.45
N LEU A 323 4.64 17.33 -16.38
CA LEU A 323 5.22 16.09 -15.87
C LEU A 323 4.89 14.95 -16.84
N GLU A 324 5.85 14.04 -16.94
CA GLU A 324 5.78 12.81 -17.73
C GLU A 324 6.34 11.70 -16.84
N ASP A 325 5.85 10.48 -17.00
CA ASP A 325 6.45 9.32 -16.35
C ASP A 325 7.88 9.11 -16.86
N ILE A 326 8.74 8.60 -15.97
CA ILE A 326 10.17 8.44 -16.23
C ILE A 326 10.39 7.08 -16.88
N PRO A 327 10.82 7.00 -18.15
CA PRO A 327 11.01 5.72 -18.80
C PRO A 327 12.05 4.87 -18.05
N GLY A 328 11.68 3.64 -17.71
CA GLY A 328 12.56 2.69 -17.02
C GLY A 328 12.56 2.79 -15.50
N ILE A 329 11.73 3.65 -14.89
CA ILE A 329 11.58 3.71 -13.42
C ILE A 329 10.19 3.22 -13.02
N ASP A 330 10.17 2.16 -12.20
CA ASP A 330 8.96 1.58 -11.66
C ASP A 330 8.71 2.03 -10.20
N TYR A 331 7.58 2.68 -9.96
CA TYR A 331 7.09 3.00 -8.62
C TYR A 331 5.92 2.10 -8.30
N PHE A 332 5.94 1.43 -7.15
CA PHE A 332 4.93 0.46 -6.76
C PHE A 332 4.89 0.25 -5.25
N MET A 333 3.81 -0.37 -4.77
CA MET A 333 3.69 -0.87 -3.40
C MET A 333 3.83 -2.39 -3.43
N LEU A 334 4.70 -2.95 -2.60
CA LEU A 334 5.04 -4.37 -2.65
C LEU A 334 3.92 -5.20 -2.02
N MET A 335 3.47 -6.25 -2.73
CA MET A 335 2.59 -7.31 -2.23
C MET A 335 1.32 -6.79 -1.53
N THR A 336 0.48 -6.13 -2.31
CA THR A 336 -0.79 -5.50 -1.91
C THR A 336 -1.99 -6.46 -2.07
N TYR A 337 -3.12 -6.21 -1.40
CA TYR A 337 -4.15 -7.24 -1.14
C TYR A 337 -5.53 -6.97 -1.77
N GLU A 338 -5.65 -6.01 -2.67
CA GLU A 338 -6.90 -5.38 -3.12
C GLU A 338 -7.91 -6.41 -3.66
N PHE A 339 -7.44 -7.45 -4.34
CA PHE A 339 -8.29 -8.45 -5.00
C PHE A 339 -8.40 -9.79 -4.25
N THR A 340 -7.70 -9.95 -3.12
CA THR A 340 -7.61 -11.24 -2.41
C THR A 340 -8.96 -11.76 -1.91
N GLU A 341 -9.85 -10.85 -1.51
CA GLU A 341 -11.21 -11.18 -1.03
C GLU A 341 -12.12 -11.75 -2.12
N LEU A 342 -11.82 -11.57 -3.41
CA LEU A 342 -12.69 -12.07 -4.50
C LEU A 342 -12.72 -13.60 -4.61
N THR A 343 -11.83 -14.30 -3.91
CA THR A 343 -11.86 -15.76 -3.80
C THR A 343 -12.58 -16.26 -2.54
N MET A 344 -12.98 -15.37 -1.64
CA MET A 344 -13.71 -15.68 -0.41
C MET A 344 -15.23 -15.78 -0.64
N PRO A 345 -15.99 -16.42 0.27
CA PRO A 345 -17.43 -16.68 0.09
C PRO A 345 -18.27 -15.43 0.30
N TRP A 346 -18.34 -14.58 -0.71
CA TRP A 346 -19.14 -13.36 -0.76
C TRP A 346 -20.31 -13.48 -1.73
N SER A 347 -21.41 -12.79 -1.45
CA SER A 347 -22.51 -12.67 -2.41
C SER A 347 -22.06 -11.92 -3.67
N MET A 348 -22.80 -12.06 -4.77
CA MET A 348 -22.45 -11.39 -6.03
C MET A 348 -22.41 -9.86 -5.89
N GLU A 349 -23.32 -9.29 -5.10
CA GLU A 349 -23.36 -7.84 -4.81
C GLU A 349 -22.12 -7.39 -3.99
N GLU A 350 -21.74 -8.16 -2.98
CA GLU A 350 -20.56 -7.83 -2.16
C GLU A 350 -19.26 -7.96 -2.95
N ARG A 351 -19.16 -8.94 -3.85
CA ARG A 351 -17.99 -9.08 -4.75
C ARG A 351 -17.84 -7.89 -5.69
N GLU A 352 -18.95 -7.34 -6.18
CA GLU A 352 -18.93 -6.12 -6.99
C GLU A 352 -18.42 -4.92 -6.18
N LYS A 353 -18.86 -4.77 -4.92
CA LYS A 353 -18.36 -3.70 -4.04
C LYS A 353 -16.87 -3.84 -3.71
N ILE A 354 -16.40 -5.07 -3.46
CA ILE A 354 -14.98 -5.37 -3.27
C ILE A 354 -14.19 -4.99 -4.53
N TYR A 355 -14.69 -5.35 -5.71
CA TYR A 355 -14.07 -4.99 -6.99
C TYR A 355 -13.99 -3.47 -7.21
N GLN A 356 -15.07 -2.75 -6.91
CA GLN A 356 -15.11 -1.29 -7.00
C GLN A 356 -14.12 -0.62 -6.03
N SER A 357 -14.02 -1.12 -4.79
CA SER A 357 -13.04 -0.64 -3.83
C SER A 357 -11.60 -0.86 -4.33
N ALA A 358 -11.31 -2.04 -4.89
CA ALA A 358 -10.02 -2.32 -5.50
C ALA A 358 -9.72 -1.38 -6.69
N CYS A 359 -10.71 -1.08 -7.53
CA CYS A 359 -10.57 -0.13 -8.63
C CYS A 359 -10.30 1.31 -8.15
N ALA A 360 -10.93 1.73 -7.05
CA ALA A 360 -10.66 3.03 -6.43
C ALA A 360 -9.21 3.13 -5.95
N ILE A 361 -8.66 2.07 -5.36
CA ILE A 361 -7.25 2.00 -4.97
C ILE A 361 -6.31 2.07 -6.18
N LEU A 362 -6.60 1.35 -7.28
CA LEU A 362 -5.77 1.43 -8.48
C LEU A 362 -5.82 2.81 -9.15
N LYS A 363 -6.95 3.51 -9.07
CA LYS A 363 -7.07 4.90 -9.51
C LYS A 363 -6.21 5.81 -8.63
N ASP A 364 -6.29 5.67 -7.32
CA ASP A 364 -5.48 6.43 -6.36
C ASP A 364 -3.98 6.23 -6.59
N TYR A 365 -3.53 4.99 -6.84
CA TYR A 365 -2.15 4.69 -7.25
C TYR A 365 -1.71 5.50 -8.47
N LYS A 366 -2.52 5.51 -9.53
CA LYS A 366 -2.22 6.26 -10.75
C LYS A 366 -2.15 7.77 -10.48
N GLU A 367 -3.03 8.29 -9.64
CA GLU A 367 -3.03 9.70 -9.22
C GLU A 367 -1.83 10.06 -8.34
N HIS A 368 -1.23 9.07 -7.66
CA HIS A 368 0.00 9.20 -6.87
C HIS A 368 1.30 8.88 -7.64
N GLY A 369 1.21 8.68 -8.95
CA GLY A 369 2.38 8.43 -9.80
C GLY A 369 2.96 7.02 -9.71
N ILE A 370 2.23 6.08 -9.10
CA ILE A 370 2.55 4.65 -9.14
C ILE A 370 2.43 4.16 -10.58
N THR A 371 3.50 3.53 -11.07
CA THR A 371 3.62 3.07 -12.46
C THR A 371 3.49 1.57 -12.60
N THR A 372 3.66 0.80 -11.51
CA THR A 372 3.66 -0.67 -11.53
C THR A 372 2.83 -1.23 -10.37
N LEU A 373 2.19 -2.38 -10.55
CA LEU A 373 1.42 -3.07 -9.51
C LEU A 373 2.16 -4.31 -9.03
N CYS A 374 2.20 -4.55 -7.73
CA CYS A 374 2.68 -5.79 -7.15
C CYS A 374 1.64 -6.36 -6.17
N LEU A 375 0.87 -7.34 -6.65
CA LEU A 375 -0.27 -7.91 -5.95
C LEU A 375 0.09 -9.22 -5.27
N HIS A 376 -0.52 -9.47 -4.11
CA HIS A 376 -0.41 -10.69 -3.35
C HIS A 376 -1.56 -11.65 -3.72
N SER A 377 -1.26 -12.95 -3.84
CA SER A 377 -2.29 -13.99 -4.02
C SER A 377 -3.13 -14.23 -2.75
N PRO A 378 -4.28 -14.90 -2.84
CA PRO A 378 -4.93 -15.46 -1.66
C PRO A 378 -4.01 -16.41 -0.87
N PHE A 379 -4.17 -16.46 0.45
CA PHE A 379 -3.32 -17.28 1.34
C PHE A 379 -3.58 -18.78 1.22
N VAL A 380 -4.70 -19.19 0.63
CA VAL A 380 -5.10 -20.59 0.44
C VAL A 380 -5.56 -20.78 -0.99
N LEU A 381 -5.14 -21.88 -1.60
CA LEU A 381 -5.66 -22.32 -2.89
C LEU A 381 -7.12 -22.78 -2.74
N ILE A 382 -8.02 -22.05 -3.39
CA ILE A 382 -9.42 -22.45 -3.57
C ILE A 382 -9.55 -23.04 -4.97
N THR A 383 -10.28 -24.14 -5.10
CA THR A 383 -10.53 -24.83 -6.39
C THR A 383 -11.98 -24.68 -6.83
N LYS A 384 -12.19 -24.72 -8.15
CA LYS A 384 -13.51 -24.88 -8.76
C LYS A 384 -13.98 -26.34 -8.64
N GLU A 385 -15.21 -26.62 -9.05
CA GLU A 385 -15.79 -27.98 -9.01
C GLU A 385 -14.95 -29.02 -9.79
N ASP A 386 -14.31 -28.60 -10.88
CA ASP A 386 -13.44 -29.44 -11.72
C ASP A 386 -12.02 -29.66 -11.15
N GLY A 387 -11.71 -29.06 -9.99
CA GLY A 387 -10.41 -29.12 -9.33
C GLY A 387 -9.37 -28.12 -9.83
N THR A 388 -9.70 -27.28 -10.81
CA THR A 388 -8.80 -26.22 -11.26
C THR A 388 -8.72 -25.07 -10.24
N PRO A 389 -7.57 -24.39 -10.13
CA PRO A 389 -7.46 -23.18 -9.31
C PRO A 389 -8.52 -22.12 -9.63
N ASN A 390 -9.15 -21.57 -8.59
CA ASN A 390 -9.92 -20.33 -8.70
C ASN A 390 -8.95 -19.14 -8.69
N LEU A 391 -8.86 -18.45 -9.83
CA LEU A 391 -7.91 -17.36 -10.08
C LEU A 391 -8.63 -16.01 -10.28
N GLU A 392 -9.82 -15.86 -9.70
CA GLU A 392 -10.64 -14.67 -9.88
C GLU A 392 -9.97 -13.40 -9.35
N ASP A 393 -9.11 -13.50 -8.33
CA ASP A 393 -8.31 -12.39 -7.80
C ASP A 393 -7.43 -11.75 -8.90
N ILE A 394 -6.64 -12.56 -9.62
CA ILE A 394 -5.73 -12.07 -10.65
C ILE A 394 -6.47 -11.70 -11.94
N PHE A 395 -7.55 -12.40 -12.30
CA PHE A 395 -8.35 -12.01 -13.47
C PHE A 395 -9.09 -10.69 -13.25
N ALA A 396 -9.63 -10.46 -12.05
CA ALA A 396 -10.22 -9.18 -11.70
C ALA A 396 -9.18 -8.05 -11.73
N ALA A 397 -7.98 -8.29 -11.19
CA ALA A 397 -6.89 -7.32 -11.29
C ALA A 397 -6.52 -6.97 -12.75
N LEU A 398 -6.47 -7.96 -13.64
CA LEU A 398 -6.21 -7.75 -15.06
C LEU A 398 -7.33 -6.98 -15.78
N ARG A 399 -8.59 -7.19 -15.39
CA ARG A 399 -9.71 -6.36 -15.89
C ARG A 399 -9.62 -4.93 -15.36
N ALA A 400 -9.39 -4.76 -14.06
CA ALA A 400 -9.30 -3.45 -13.42
C ALA A 400 -8.15 -2.60 -13.98
N THR A 401 -6.97 -3.19 -14.18
CA THR A 401 -5.84 -2.50 -14.81
C THR A 401 -6.18 -1.97 -16.20
N LYS A 402 -6.90 -2.75 -17.01
CA LYS A 402 -7.36 -2.32 -18.32
C LYS A 402 -8.42 -1.21 -18.23
N GLU A 403 -9.42 -1.37 -17.36
CA GLU A 403 -10.51 -0.40 -17.17
C GLU A 403 -10.01 0.97 -16.70
N ILE A 404 -9.07 0.99 -15.74
CA ILE A 404 -8.46 2.23 -15.23
C ILE A 404 -7.40 2.80 -16.20
N GLY A 405 -6.99 2.02 -17.20
CA GLY A 405 -5.93 2.39 -18.13
C GLY A 405 -4.58 2.50 -17.43
N PHE A 406 -4.27 1.53 -16.58
CA PHE A 406 -2.97 1.36 -15.95
C PHE A 406 -2.02 0.72 -16.97
N LYS A 407 -0.96 1.45 -17.36
CA LYS A 407 -0.11 1.08 -18.51
C LYS A 407 1.16 0.32 -18.15
N GLY A 408 1.55 0.30 -16.88
CA GLY A 408 2.74 -0.42 -16.47
C GLY A 408 2.48 -1.88 -16.18
N ARG A 409 3.40 -2.48 -15.44
CA ARG A 409 3.48 -3.94 -15.28
C ARG A 409 2.65 -4.42 -14.11
N LEU A 410 2.24 -5.68 -14.16
CA LEU A 410 1.62 -6.38 -13.03
C LEU A 410 2.54 -7.50 -12.56
N ILE A 411 2.94 -7.42 -11.30
CA ILE A 411 3.70 -8.45 -10.59
C ILE A 411 2.72 -9.18 -9.69
N TRP A 412 2.79 -10.51 -9.67
CA TRP A 412 1.92 -11.31 -8.83
C TRP A 412 2.72 -12.31 -7.98
N TYR A 413 2.62 -12.14 -6.66
CA TYR A 413 3.14 -13.08 -5.69
C TYR A 413 2.20 -14.26 -5.53
N MET A 414 2.61 -15.45 -5.99
CA MET A 414 1.77 -16.64 -6.00
C MET A 414 2.20 -17.74 -5.02
N GLY A 415 3.16 -17.46 -4.13
CA GLY A 415 3.83 -18.51 -3.35
C GLY A 415 2.90 -19.35 -2.46
N HIS A 416 1.80 -18.76 -1.98
CA HIS A 416 0.78 -19.48 -1.21
C HIS A 416 0.05 -20.56 -2.02
N LEU A 417 -0.23 -20.28 -3.31
CA LEU A 417 -0.98 -21.17 -4.19
C LEU A 417 -0.15 -22.38 -4.63
N ILE A 418 1.17 -22.22 -4.69
CA ILE A 418 2.12 -23.25 -5.13
C ILE A 418 2.97 -23.84 -3.98
N GLN A 419 2.59 -23.56 -2.73
CA GLN A 419 3.18 -24.17 -1.54
C GLN A 419 4.67 -23.80 -1.32
N THR A 420 5.07 -22.56 -1.65
CA THR A 420 6.46 -22.07 -1.53
C THR A 420 6.63 -20.99 -0.46
N SER A 421 5.59 -20.68 0.30
CA SER A 421 5.64 -19.62 1.32
C SER A 421 6.52 -19.99 2.52
N LYS A 422 6.82 -18.98 3.36
CA LYS A 422 7.63 -19.12 4.59
C LYS A 422 7.04 -20.20 5.52
N PRO A 423 7.87 -20.99 6.24
CA PRO A 423 7.45 -22.14 7.05
C PRO A 423 6.32 -21.92 8.06
N LYS A 424 6.14 -20.69 8.53
CA LYS A 424 5.11 -20.32 9.51
C LYS A 424 3.81 -19.83 8.85
N HIS A 425 3.77 -19.68 7.53
CA HIS A 425 2.63 -19.12 6.81
C HIS A 425 1.73 -20.22 6.21
N PRO A 426 0.48 -19.91 5.83
CA PRO A 426 -0.32 -20.78 4.98
C PRO A 426 0.39 -21.10 3.66
N GLY A 427 0.18 -22.28 3.06
CA GLY A 427 0.85 -22.62 1.80
C GLY A 427 2.38 -22.73 1.91
N ASN A 428 2.89 -23.18 3.07
CA ASN A 428 4.33 -23.18 3.32
C ASN A 428 5.08 -24.33 2.68
N ILE A 429 6.38 -24.08 2.44
CA ILE A 429 7.34 -24.96 1.77
C ILE A 429 7.46 -26.39 2.31
N LYS A 430 7.05 -26.66 3.55
CA LYS A 430 7.11 -28.02 4.12
C LYS A 430 6.20 -28.99 3.35
N GLY A 431 5.05 -28.50 2.89
CA GLY A 431 4.11 -29.28 2.06
C GLY A 431 4.49 -29.35 0.59
N PHE A 432 5.59 -28.71 0.16
CA PHE A 432 5.98 -28.71 -1.26
C PHE A 432 6.38 -30.12 -1.72
N GLU A 433 5.61 -30.62 -2.67
CA GLU A 433 5.82 -31.85 -3.44
C GLU A 433 6.00 -31.49 -4.93
N GLU A 434 7.19 -31.73 -5.48
CA GLU A 434 7.57 -31.32 -6.84
C GLU A 434 6.56 -31.80 -7.90
N GLY A 435 6.20 -33.09 -7.86
CA GLY A 435 5.30 -33.71 -8.82
C GLY A 435 3.81 -33.30 -8.70
N ILE A 436 3.49 -32.33 -7.86
CA ILE A 436 2.15 -31.72 -7.70
C ILE A 436 2.23 -30.22 -7.93
N HIS A 437 3.19 -29.56 -7.27
CA HIS A 437 3.26 -28.10 -7.23
C HIS A 437 3.94 -27.51 -8.45
N LEU A 438 4.90 -28.19 -9.11
CA LEU A 438 5.41 -27.73 -10.39
C LEU A 438 4.37 -27.82 -11.52
N PRO A 439 3.60 -28.92 -11.69
CA PRO A 439 2.47 -28.93 -12.62
C PRO A 439 1.46 -27.81 -12.35
N ARG A 440 1.15 -27.54 -11.07
CA ARG A 440 0.27 -26.43 -10.69
C ARG A 440 0.85 -25.07 -11.06
N LEU A 441 2.13 -24.84 -10.79
CA LEU A 441 2.84 -23.62 -11.20
C LEU A 441 2.73 -23.41 -12.70
N LYS A 442 3.01 -24.45 -13.50
CA LYS A 442 2.90 -24.39 -14.96
C LYS A 442 1.49 -24.02 -15.41
N TYR A 443 0.48 -24.71 -14.89
CA TYR A 443 -0.93 -24.43 -15.19
C TYR A 443 -1.31 -22.98 -14.88
N ILE A 444 -0.93 -22.46 -13.70
CA ILE A 444 -1.25 -21.09 -13.29
C ILE A 444 -0.56 -20.08 -14.23
N VAL A 445 0.73 -20.26 -14.52
CA VAL A 445 1.50 -19.36 -15.39
C VAL A 445 0.93 -19.33 -16.80
N GLU A 446 0.65 -20.50 -17.38
CA GLU A 446 0.06 -20.61 -18.73
C GLU A 446 -1.33 -19.96 -18.78
N THR A 447 -2.20 -20.28 -17.82
CA THR A 447 -3.58 -19.78 -17.78
C THR A 447 -3.60 -18.26 -17.63
N VAL A 448 -2.82 -17.70 -16.71
CA VAL A 448 -2.80 -16.25 -16.46
C VAL A 448 -2.17 -15.50 -17.64
N SER A 449 -1.08 -16.02 -18.20
CA SER A 449 -0.42 -15.40 -19.36
C SER A 449 -1.32 -15.43 -20.60
N GLN A 450 -2.01 -16.54 -20.84
CA GLN A 450 -2.98 -16.68 -21.93
C GLN A 450 -4.15 -15.71 -21.74
N TYR A 451 -4.73 -15.63 -20.54
CA TYR A 451 -5.81 -14.70 -20.25
C TYR A 451 -5.38 -13.25 -20.52
N ALA A 452 -4.22 -12.84 -20.01
CA ALA A 452 -3.70 -11.49 -20.21
C ALA A 452 -3.53 -11.17 -21.70
N LYS A 453 -2.99 -12.12 -22.49
CA LYS A 453 -2.82 -11.97 -23.94
C LYS A 453 -4.15 -11.87 -24.68
N GLU A 454 -5.10 -12.76 -24.40
CA GLU A 454 -6.41 -12.80 -25.06
C GLU A 454 -7.24 -11.54 -24.79
N HIS A 455 -7.08 -10.95 -23.61
CA HIS A 455 -7.84 -9.75 -23.20
C HIS A 455 -7.07 -8.45 -23.44
N GLY A 456 -5.83 -8.50 -23.95
CA GLY A 456 -4.98 -7.32 -24.17
C GLY A 456 -4.64 -6.59 -22.88
N CYS A 457 -4.48 -7.32 -21.78
CA CYS A 457 -4.03 -6.79 -20.49
C CYS A 457 -2.49 -6.69 -20.44
N PRO A 458 -1.92 -5.93 -19.49
CA PRO A 458 -0.48 -5.93 -19.26
C PRO A 458 0.08 -7.33 -19.00
N GLU A 459 1.34 -7.54 -19.36
CA GLU A 459 2.06 -8.77 -19.04
C GLU A 459 2.12 -8.96 -17.52
N VAL A 460 1.91 -10.22 -17.09
CA VAL A 460 2.09 -10.63 -15.69
C VAL A 460 3.50 -11.17 -15.49
N ILE A 461 4.21 -10.59 -14.52
CA ILE A 461 5.51 -11.06 -14.03
C ILE A 461 5.28 -11.84 -12.75
N PHE A 462 5.88 -13.02 -12.64
CA PHE A 462 5.58 -13.93 -11.55
C PHE A 462 6.66 -13.89 -10.45
N LEU A 463 6.23 -13.68 -9.20
CA LEU A 463 7.05 -13.84 -7.99
C LEU A 463 6.66 -15.18 -7.33
N PRO A 464 7.38 -16.29 -7.62
CA PRO A 464 7.00 -17.61 -7.12
C PRO A 464 7.40 -17.84 -5.66
N ILE A 465 8.34 -17.07 -5.14
CA ILE A 465 8.86 -17.23 -3.78
C ILE A 465 9.34 -15.88 -3.27
N ASP A 466 8.99 -15.56 -2.02
CA ASP A 466 9.37 -14.32 -1.35
C ASP A 466 10.59 -14.59 -0.47
N GLU A 467 11.63 -13.75 -0.49
CA GLU A 467 12.80 -13.74 0.40
C GLU A 467 13.44 -15.12 0.66
N PRO A 468 13.82 -15.89 -0.38
CA PRO A 468 14.45 -17.20 -0.16
C PRO A 468 15.81 -17.09 0.53
N GLY A 469 16.48 -15.94 0.46
CA GLY A 469 17.77 -15.68 1.13
C GLY A 469 17.70 -15.63 2.66
N ASP A 470 16.51 -15.42 3.26
CA ASP A 470 16.35 -15.38 4.71
C ASP A 470 16.52 -16.79 5.33
N SER A 471 17.75 -17.06 5.78
CA SER A 471 18.14 -18.31 6.42
C SER A 471 17.33 -18.63 7.70
N SER A 472 16.79 -17.62 8.39
CA SER A 472 15.96 -17.84 9.59
C SER A 472 14.60 -18.47 9.26
N GLN A 473 14.17 -18.32 8.01
CA GLN A 473 12.93 -18.86 7.46
C GLN A 473 13.19 -19.95 6.41
N ASP A 474 14.44 -20.37 6.18
CA ASP A 474 14.78 -21.42 5.23
C ASP A 474 15.16 -22.75 5.89
N ILE A 475 14.12 -23.51 6.25
CA ILE A 475 14.29 -24.82 6.87
C ILE A 475 14.99 -25.77 5.91
N GLN A 476 16.14 -26.30 6.34
CA GLN A 476 16.95 -27.26 5.58
C GLN A 476 17.39 -26.73 4.20
N ASN A 477 17.52 -25.41 4.03
CA ASN A 477 17.90 -24.77 2.78
C ASN A 477 16.93 -25.05 1.59
N LYS A 478 15.70 -25.45 1.89
CA LYS A 478 14.74 -25.94 0.88
C LYS A 478 14.27 -24.81 -0.05
N ARG A 479 14.08 -23.59 0.46
CA ARG A 479 13.63 -22.42 -0.30
C ARG A 479 14.72 -21.92 -1.24
N GLN A 480 15.96 -21.79 -0.76
CA GLN A 480 17.09 -21.45 -1.63
C GLN A 480 17.30 -22.50 -2.73
N ALA A 481 17.29 -23.79 -2.37
CA ALA A 481 17.50 -24.87 -3.34
C ALA A 481 16.40 -24.97 -4.41
N LEU A 482 15.14 -24.68 -4.06
CA LEU A 482 14.02 -24.71 -5.01
C LEU A 482 13.92 -23.46 -5.89
N THR A 483 14.50 -22.33 -5.47
CA THR A 483 14.36 -21.05 -6.18
C THR A 483 14.81 -21.15 -7.65
N PRO A 484 16.00 -21.67 -8.00
CA PRO A 484 16.41 -21.82 -9.41
C PRO A 484 15.44 -22.68 -10.24
N LEU A 485 14.88 -23.74 -9.65
CA LEU A 485 13.94 -24.62 -10.33
C LEU A 485 12.61 -23.91 -10.63
N LEU A 486 12.09 -23.12 -9.68
CA LEU A 486 10.87 -22.33 -9.85
C LEU A 486 11.06 -21.25 -10.93
N LEU A 487 12.16 -20.50 -10.85
CA LEU A 487 12.50 -19.46 -11.83
C LEU A 487 12.64 -20.06 -13.23
N LYS A 488 13.42 -21.14 -13.37
CA LYS A 488 13.59 -21.84 -14.64
C LYS A 488 12.25 -22.34 -15.20
N THR A 489 11.40 -22.91 -14.35
CA THR A 489 10.09 -23.45 -14.78
C THR A 489 9.21 -22.35 -15.39
N ILE A 490 9.21 -21.14 -14.83
CA ILE A 490 8.45 -20.00 -15.36
C ILE A 490 9.06 -19.51 -16.68
N LYS A 491 10.38 -19.38 -16.74
CA LYS A 491 11.09 -18.91 -17.94
C LYS A 491 10.97 -19.89 -19.12
N ASP A 492 10.97 -21.20 -18.86
CA ASP A 492 10.74 -22.23 -19.88
C ASP A 492 9.34 -22.11 -20.54
N LEU A 493 8.37 -21.47 -19.87
CA LEU A 493 7.04 -21.16 -20.40
C LEU A 493 6.98 -19.81 -21.13
N GLY A 494 8.10 -19.09 -21.24
CA GLY A 494 8.18 -17.79 -21.89
C GLY A 494 7.69 -16.61 -21.05
N ALA A 495 7.47 -16.80 -19.74
CA ALA A 495 7.08 -15.75 -18.82
C ALA A 495 8.27 -15.19 -18.02
N ARG A 496 8.15 -13.95 -17.55
CA ARG A 496 9.20 -13.27 -16.77
C ARG A 496 9.05 -13.49 -15.27
N THR A 497 10.17 -13.44 -14.56
CA THR A 497 10.25 -13.69 -13.12
C THR A 497 10.69 -12.48 -12.33
N MET A 498 10.14 -12.36 -11.11
CA MET A 498 10.60 -11.44 -10.08
C MET A 498 11.07 -12.24 -8.85
N LEU A 499 12.04 -11.68 -8.11
CA LEU A 499 12.50 -12.21 -6.83
C LEU A 499 12.74 -11.07 -5.83
N THR A 500 12.36 -11.29 -4.57
CA THR A 500 12.80 -10.46 -3.43
C THR A 500 14.05 -11.08 -2.82
N SER A 501 15.20 -10.40 -2.88
CA SER A 501 16.48 -10.87 -2.33
C SER A 501 17.51 -9.74 -2.32
N ASP A 502 18.42 -9.76 -1.34
CA ASP A 502 19.57 -8.85 -1.26
C ASP A 502 20.82 -9.37 -1.99
N ASP A 503 20.71 -10.53 -2.66
CA ASP A 503 21.79 -11.17 -3.41
C ASP A 503 21.31 -11.54 -4.81
N TYR A 504 21.69 -10.71 -5.79
CA TYR A 504 21.39 -10.94 -7.20
C TYR A 504 22.21 -12.11 -7.77
N LYS A 505 23.49 -12.16 -7.42
CA LYS A 505 24.48 -13.11 -7.99
C LYS A 505 24.15 -14.55 -7.60
N GLN A 506 23.53 -14.77 -6.44
CA GLN A 506 23.10 -16.08 -5.97
C GLN A 506 22.01 -16.70 -6.85
N PHE A 507 21.06 -15.89 -7.33
CA PHE A 507 19.84 -16.40 -7.97
C PHE A 507 19.71 -16.06 -9.47
N LYS A 508 20.69 -15.38 -10.07
CA LYS A 508 20.69 -15.10 -11.52
C LYS A 508 20.62 -16.40 -12.35
N PRO A 509 19.90 -16.41 -13.49
CA PRO A 509 19.24 -15.26 -14.12
C PRO A 509 17.81 -15.00 -13.61
N VAL A 510 17.56 -13.79 -13.12
CA VAL A 510 16.22 -13.27 -12.76
C VAL A 510 15.93 -12.02 -13.60
N ASP A 511 14.67 -11.80 -14.01
CA ASP A 511 14.34 -10.63 -14.85
C ASP A 511 14.12 -9.35 -14.02
N TYR A 512 13.58 -9.51 -12.80
CA TYR A 512 13.34 -8.44 -11.83
C TYR A 512 13.84 -8.85 -10.44
N LEU A 513 14.72 -8.05 -9.84
CA LEU A 513 15.12 -8.18 -8.44
C LEU A 513 14.58 -7.00 -7.63
N CYS A 514 14.05 -7.26 -6.45
CA CYS A 514 13.71 -6.23 -5.48
C CYS A 514 14.51 -6.49 -4.19
N SER A 515 15.45 -5.59 -3.92
CA SER A 515 16.41 -5.70 -2.81
C SER A 515 15.98 -4.79 -1.66
N GLY A 516 16.07 -5.29 -0.42
CA GLY A 516 15.83 -4.49 0.79
C GLY A 516 17.00 -3.55 1.09
N GLU A 517 18.21 -3.91 0.63
CA GLU A 517 19.40 -3.07 0.80
C GLU A 517 20.05 -2.72 -0.54
N MET A 518 20.66 -1.53 -0.61
CA MET A 518 21.41 -1.07 -1.78
C MET A 518 22.79 -1.74 -1.84
N ASN A 519 22.98 -2.60 -2.85
CA ASN A 519 24.28 -3.18 -3.19
C ASN A 519 24.68 -2.78 -4.62
N LYS A 520 25.73 -1.95 -4.74
CA LYS A 520 26.22 -1.45 -6.04
C LYS A 520 26.78 -2.54 -6.95
N GLU A 521 27.38 -3.59 -6.39
CA GLU A 521 27.93 -4.67 -7.21
C GLU A 521 26.80 -5.48 -7.85
N ASP A 522 25.73 -5.73 -7.10
CA ASP A 522 24.56 -6.46 -7.58
C ASP A 522 23.73 -5.63 -8.54
N LEU A 523 23.56 -4.33 -8.27
CA LEU A 523 22.96 -3.38 -9.22
C LEU A 523 23.69 -3.42 -10.57
N ASN A 524 25.03 -3.30 -10.54
CA ASN A 524 25.84 -3.35 -11.76
C ASN A 524 25.76 -4.71 -12.46
N ALA A 525 25.76 -5.81 -11.71
CA ALA A 525 25.63 -7.15 -12.28
C ALA A 525 24.25 -7.38 -12.91
N ALA A 526 23.18 -6.90 -12.28
CA ALA A 526 21.83 -6.93 -12.81
C ALA A 526 21.73 -6.16 -14.13
N HIS A 527 22.24 -4.93 -14.17
CA HIS A 527 22.26 -4.11 -15.39
C HIS A 527 23.09 -4.74 -16.52
N GLN A 528 24.22 -5.38 -16.21
CA GLN A 528 25.04 -6.10 -17.20
C GLN A 528 24.30 -7.29 -17.81
N ASP A 529 23.47 -7.98 -17.03
CA ASP A 529 22.65 -9.09 -17.49
C ASP A 529 21.31 -8.63 -18.14
N GLY A 530 21.00 -7.33 -18.10
CA GLY A 530 19.73 -6.76 -18.58
C GLY A 530 18.54 -6.95 -17.63
N ALA A 531 18.81 -7.30 -16.37
CA ALA A 531 17.80 -7.41 -15.32
C ALA A 531 17.45 -6.04 -14.73
N ILE A 532 16.22 -5.93 -14.22
CA ILE A 532 15.70 -4.75 -13.54
C ILE A 532 16.01 -4.87 -12.04
N TYR A 533 16.63 -3.83 -11.45
CA TYR A 533 17.00 -3.79 -10.04
C TYR A 533 16.20 -2.70 -9.30
N TRP A 534 15.26 -3.14 -8.50
CA TRP A 534 14.45 -2.30 -7.62
C TRP A 534 14.99 -2.28 -6.20
N LEU A 535 14.73 -1.18 -5.52
CA LEU A 535 14.86 -1.11 -4.07
C LEU A 535 13.50 -1.16 -3.38
N PHE A 536 13.56 -1.71 -2.18
CA PHE A 536 12.47 -1.82 -1.26
C PHE A 536 12.86 -1.16 0.07
N GLU A 537 12.52 0.11 0.23
CA GLU A 537 12.81 0.85 1.46
C GLU A 537 11.61 0.74 2.41
N ASN A 538 11.64 -0.30 3.24
CA ASN A 538 10.53 -0.63 4.12
C ASN A 538 10.36 0.36 5.28
N ASP A 539 11.41 1.10 5.63
CA ASP A 539 11.34 2.06 6.73
C ASP A 539 10.28 3.14 6.48
N VAL A 540 9.99 3.47 5.21
CA VAL A 540 8.90 4.38 4.83
C VAL A 540 7.57 3.95 5.46
N THR A 541 7.25 2.66 5.46
CA THR A 541 5.98 2.11 5.92
C THR A 541 6.04 1.60 7.36
N THR A 542 7.19 1.10 7.82
CA THR A 542 7.28 0.38 9.11
C THR A 542 7.87 1.18 10.27
N ARG A 543 8.79 2.10 10.01
CA ARG A 543 9.61 2.73 11.06
C ARG A 543 9.56 4.25 11.04
N CYS A 544 9.83 4.84 9.88
CA CYS A 544 9.91 6.28 9.72
C CYS A 544 8.51 6.88 9.58
N LEU A 545 8.18 7.76 10.51
CA LEU A 545 6.90 8.47 10.51
C LEU A 545 7.00 9.83 9.81
N ASN A 546 8.18 10.36 9.56
CA ASN A 546 8.34 11.66 8.93
C ASN A 546 7.94 11.63 7.43
N PRO A 547 6.94 12.40 6.96
CA PRO A 547 6.60 12.48 5.54
C PRO A 547 7.77 12.92 4.65
N ALA A 548 8.67 13.77 5.15
CA ALA A 548 9.86 14.19 4.41
C ALA A 548 10.77 13.01 4.04
N TYR A 549 10.87 11.99 4.90
CA TYR A 549 11.62 10.78 4.61
C TYR A 549 11.02 10.04 3.40
N ALA A 550 9.71 9.85 3.36
CA ALA A 550 9.03 9.20 2.25
C ALA A 550 9.22 9.97 0.92
N ARG A 551 9.06 11.30 0.94
CA ARG A 551 9.32 12.17 -0.23
C ARG A 551 10.75 12.02 -0.75
N TYR A 552 11.73 11.96 0.15
CA TYR A 552 13.13 11.79 -0.22
C TYR A 552 13.39 10.43 -0.88
N ILE A 553 12.88 9.36 -0.28
CA ILE A 553 13.09 7.98 -0.74
C ILE A 553 12.52 7.79 -2.16
N TYR A 554 11.27 8.19 -2.38
CA TYR A 554 10.61 8.03 -3.68
C TYR A 554 11.08 9.06 -4.73
N GLY A 555 11.65 10.19 -4.31
CA GLY A 555 12.21 11.20 -5.20
C GLY A 555 13.72 11.12 -5.36
N TYR A 556 14.43 12.01 -4.66
CA TYR A 556 15.86 12.24 -4.84
C TYR A 556 16.74 11.01 -4.57
N TYR A 557 16.38 10.15 -3.61
CA TYR A 557 17.14 8.93 -3.32
C TYR A 557 17.06 7.92 -4.47
N THR A 558 15.86 7.70 -5.01
CA THR A 558 15.66 6.83 -6.19
C THR A 558 16.50 7.34 -7.37
N TRP A 559 16.40 8.64 -7.66
CA TRP A 559 17.15 9.28 -8.75
C TRP A 559 18.67 9.19 -8.58
N LYS A 560 19.20 9.53 -7.40
CA LYS A 560 20.65 9.64 -7.18
C LYS A 560 21.37 8.29 -7.23
N ASN A 561 20.66 7.20 -6.92
CA ASN A 561 21.23 5.87 -6.80
C ASN A 561 21.09 5.01 -8.07
N HIS A 562 20.47 5.54 -9.14
CA HIS A 562 20.36 4.86 -10.43
C HIS A 562 19.67 3.48 -10.36
N VAL A 563 18.67 3.35 -9.48
CA VAL A 563 17.83 2.15 -9.40
C VAL A 563 16.70 2.23 -10.42
N ASP A 564 16.19 1.09 -10.85
CA ASP A 564 15.12 1.01 -11.86
C ASP A 564 13.72 1.09 -11.24
N GLY A 565 13.63 1.29 -9.93
CA GLY A 565 12.38 1.38 -9.22
C GLY A 565 12.51 1.42 -7.71
N MET A 566 11.43 1.86 -7.06
CA MET A 566 11.34 2.07 -5.62
C MET A 566 9.97 1.61 -5.11
N SER A 567 9.99 0.92 -3.98
CA SER A 567 8.80 0.39 -3.32
C SER A 567 8.97 0.33 -1.80
N SER A 568 7.85 0.11 -1.09
CA SER A 568 7.76 -0.17 0.34
C SER A 568 6.65 -1.21 0.61
N TRP A 569 6.68 -1.89 1.75
CA TRP A 569 5.66 -2.89 2.12
C TRP A 569 4.85 -2.32 3.28
N THR A 570 3.58 -2.08 3.13
CA THR A 570 2.73 -2.21 1.94
C THR A 570 1.79 -1.01 1.93
N PHE A 571 0.83 -0.99 1.01
CA PHE A 571 -0.14 0.10 0.96
C PHE A 571 -1.11 0.04 2.15
N GLN A 572 -1.77 -1.11 2.34
CA GLN A 572 -2.72 -1.38 3.41
C GLN A 572 -2.59 -2.83 3.87
N ASN A 573 -2.32 -3.07 5.15
CA ASN A 573 -2.24 -4.42 5.70
C ASN A 573 -3.63 -5.01 6.02
N THR A 574 -4.47 -5.20 5.00
CA THR A 574 -5.87 -5.63 5.18
C THR A 574 -6.02 -7.11 5.50
N GLN A 575 -5.06 -7.97 5.17
CA GLN A 575 -5.16 -9.43 5.36
C GLN A 575 -4.46 -9.97 6.61
N ASN A 576 -3.89 -9.05 7.39
CA ASN A 576 -3.26 -9.35 8.66
C ASN A 576 -3.38 -8.15 9.62
N ALA A 577 -4.54 -7.51 9.59
CA ALA A 577 -4.81 -6.36 10.44
C ALA A 577 -4.79 -6.76 11.91
N ARG A 578 -4.24 -5.92 12.77
CA ARG A 578 -4.22 -6.14 14.21
C ARG A 578 -5.49 -5.63 14.87
N GLY A 579 -6.11 -4.62 14.27
CA GLY A 579 -7.30 -3.99 14.79
C GLY A 579 -8.18 -3.33 13.73
N LEU A 580 -9.14 -2.54 14.21
CA LEU A 580 -9.87 -1.61 13.37
C LEU A 580 -8.90 -0.56 12.79
N PRO A 581 -8.91 -0.31 11.47
CA PRO A 581 -8.07 0.73 10.88
C PRO A 581 -8.24 2.08 11.59
N GLY A 582 -7.11 2.68 11.98
CA GLY A 582 -7.07 3.98 12.65
C GLY A 582 -7.31 3.93 14.16
N GLN A 583 -7.52 2.73 14.72
CA GLN A 583 -7.59 2.50 16.16
C GLN A 583 -6.37 1.70 16.63
N ALA A 584 -5.77 2.14 17.74
CA ALA A 584 -4.75 1.37 18.40
C ALA A 584 -5.41 0.24 19.20
N ASP A 585 -5.71 -0.87 18.54
CA ASP A 585 -6.00 -2.11 19.25
C ASP A 585 -4.67 -2.72 19.75
N VAL A 586 -4.70 -3.32 20.94
CA VAL A 586 -3.51 -3.71 21.68
C VAL A 586 -2.63 -4.66 20.84
N TYR A 587 -1.32 -4.37 20.83
CA TYR A 587 -0.23 -5.05 20.12
C TYR A 587 0.03 -4.59 18.67
N GLY A 588 0.73 -3.47 18.48
CA GLY A 588 1.51 -3.17 17.26
C GLY A 588 0.82 -2.40 16.14
N GLY A 589 1.58 -1.56 15.42
CA GLY A 589 1.08 -0.71 14.33
C GLY A 589 0.75 -1.49 13.07
N ASP A 590 -0.51 -1.42 12.65
CA ASP A 590 -0.90 -1.78 11.29
C ASP A 590 -0.30 -0.79 10.29
N ILE A 591 -0.02 -1.26 9.08
CA ILE A 591 0.53 -0.42 8.01
C ILE A 591 -0.62 0.07 7.13
N TYR A 592 -0.85 1.37 7.16
CA TYR A 592 -1.80 2.07 6.29
C TYR A 592 -1.15 3.36 5.75
N LEU A 593 -0.65 3.34 4.50
CA LEU A 593 -0.23 4.56 3.81
C LEU A 593 -1.44 5.42 3.46
N ALA A 594 -2.54 4.79 3.09
CA ALA A 594 -3.87 5.38 3.06
C ALA A 594 -4.82 4.48 3.85
N TYR A 595 -5.83 5.05 4.49
CA TYR A 595 -6.77 4.29 5.31
C TYR A 595 -7.95 3.76 4.45
N PRO A 596 -8.43 2.54 4.70
CA PRO A 596 -9.61 2.00 4.01
C PRO A 596 -10.85 2.87 4.25
N ASP A 597 -11.60 3.14 3.19
CA ASP A 597 -12.86 3.89 3.24
C ASP A 597 -13.80 3.44 2.09
N PRO A 598 -15.13 3.41 2.30
CA PRO A 598 -16.10 2.94 1.30
C PRO A 598 -16.10 3.72 -0.01
N LYS A 599 -15.67 4.98 0.01
CA LYS A 599 -15.72 5.84 -1.18
C LYS A 599 -14.41 5.79 -1.96
N ASP A 600 -13.34 6.27 -1.34
CA ASP A 600 -11.99 6.37 -1.90
C ASP A 600 -11.00 6.20 -0.75
N PRO A 601 -9.83 5.56 -0.92
CA PRO A 601 -8.85 5.42 0.16
C PRO A 601 -8.50 6.78 0.76
N MET A 602 -8.61 6.92 2.09
CA MET A 602 -8.31 8.18 2.76
C MET A 602 -6.80 8.40 2.82
N ALA A 603 -6.31 9.41 2.10
CA ALA A 603 -4.89 9.75 2.03
C ALA A 603 -4.33 10.14 3.41
N THR A 604 -3.02 9.96 3.56
CA THR A 604 -2.25 10.47 4.70
C THR A 604 -1.18 11.44 4.23
N LEU A 605 -0.61 12.25 5.13
CA LEU A 605 0.49 13.15 4.79
C LEU A 605 1.68 12.38 4.18
N LYS A 606 1.89 11.14 4.61
CA LYS A 606 2.97 10.30 4.09
C LYS A 606 2.69 9.86 2.65
N TRP A 607 1.45 9.50 2.33
CA TRP A 607 1.06 9.10 0.98
C TRP A 607 1.18 10.25 -0.02
N GLU A 608 0.70 11.43 0.36
CA GLU A 608 0.87 12.66 -0.42
C GLU A 608 2.37 12.99 -0.61
N ALA A 609 3.18 12.78 0.43
CA ALA A 609 4.62 13.01 0.34
C ALA A 609 5.34 12.05 -0.62
N ILE A 610 4.89 10.79 -0.78
CA ILE A 610 5.47 9.92 -1.82
C ILE A 610 5.09 10.43 -3.22
N ARG A 611 3.86 10.91 -3.44
CA ARG A 611 3.47 11.56 -4.70
C ARG A 611 4.35 12.76 -5.01
N GLU A 612 4.52 13.68 -4.06
CA GLU A 612 5.42 14.82 -4.22
C GLU A 612 6.87 14.40 -4.51
N GLY A 613 7.33 13.29 -3.92
CA GLY A 613 8.67 12.74 -4.18
C GLY A 613 8.82 12.22 -5.60
N ILE A 614 7.82 11.48 -6.09
CA ILE A 614 7.75 11.02 -7.47
C ILE A 614 7.74 12.22 -8.43
N ASP A 615 6.96 13.26 -8.13
CA ASP A 615 6.90 14.49 -8.92
C ASP A 615 8.23 15.25 -8.93
N ASP A 616 8.96 15.30 -7.80
CA ASP A 616 10.32 15.84 -7.74
C ASP A 616 11.26 15.08 -8.70
N HIS A 617 11.18 13.75 -8.77
CA HIS A 617 11.97 12.97 -9.72
C HIS A 617 11.54 13.24 -11.18
N LYS A 618 10.23 13.40 -11.45
CA LYS A 618 9.74 13.78 -12.78
C LYS A 618 10.25 15.15 -13.21
N LEU A 619 10.36 16.13 -12.29
CA LEU A 619 10.98 17.42 -12.56
C LEU A 619 12.47 17.28 -12.91
N VAL A 620 13.22 16.48 -12.14
CA VAL A 620 14.62 16.18 -12.46
C VAL A 620 14.74 15.56 -13.86
N TYR A 621 13.88 14.61 -14.22
CA TYR A 621 13.83 14.02 -15.56
C TYR A 621 13.56 15.07 -16.64
N GLN A 622 12.60 15.99 -16.43
CA GLN A 622 12.30 17.07 -17.36
C GLN A 622 13.51 18.00 -17.59
N LEU A 623 14.33 18.27 -16.57
CA LEU A 623 15.58 19.02 -16.73
C LEU A 623 16.61 18.21 -17.52
N VAL A 624 16.87 16.96 -17.14
CA VAL A 624 17.83 16.07 -17.82
C VAL A 624 17.51 15.95 -19.31
N LYS A 625 16.22 15.75 -19.66
CA LYS A 625 15.74 15.65 -21.05
C LYS A 625 16.07 16.90 -21.87
N ARG A 626 15.98 18.10 -21.28
CA ARG A 626 16.33 19.37 -21.96
C ARG A 626 17.84 19.56 -22.07
N VAL A 627 18.59 19.23 -21.02
CA VAL A 627 20.05 19.27 -21.01
C VAL A 627 20.63 18.37 -22.11
N GLN A 628 20.09 17.16 -22.28
CA GLN A 628 20.50 16.26 -23.36
C GLN A 628 20.28 16.88 -24.75
N LYS A 629 19.14 17.53 -24.99
CA LYS A 629 18.88 18.24 -26.25
C LYS A 629 19.84 19.40 -26.48
N LEU A 630 20.12 20.20 -25.45
CA LEU A 630 21.09 21.31 -25.54
C LEU A 630 22.48 20.79 -25.92
N LYS A 631 22.93 19.68 -25.31
CA LYS A 631 24.21 19.03 -25.66
C LYS A 631 24.25 18.56 -27.10
N GLN A 632 23.19 17.92 -27.60
CA GLN A 632 23.09 17.48 -28.99
C GLN A 632 23.19 18.65 -29.99
N MET A 633 22.82 19.86 -29.56
CA MET A 633 22.91 21.10 -30.35
C MET A 633 24.24 21.85 -30.13
N GLY A 634 25.17 21.33 -29.33
CA GLY A 634 26.45 22.00 -29.02
C GLY A 634 26.31 23.23 -28.11
N ILE A 635 25.19 23.37 -27.39
CA ILE A 635 24.95 24.48 -26.47
C ILE A 635 25.52 24.15 -25.09
N GLN A 636 26.18 25.11 -24.45
CA GLN A 636 26.80 24.93 -23.12
C GLN A 636 25.76 24.55 -22.04
N THR A 637 26.03 23.46 -21.31
CA THR A 637 25.14 22.92 -20.27
C THR A 637 25.72 22.89 -18.86
N SER A 638 26.95 23.37 -18.65
CA SER A 638 27.67 23.24 -17.37
C SER A 638 26.85 23.68 -16.16
N LYS A 639 26.17 24.83 -16.24
CA LYS A 639 25.26 25.34 -15.20
C LYS A 639 24.23 24.30 -14.72
N TYR A 640 23.60 23.57 -15.64
CA TYR A 640 22.57 22.58 -15.30
C TYR A 640 23.17 21.30 -14.73
N GLU A 641 24.31 20.90 -15.26
CA GLU A 641 25.04 19.73 -14.81
C GLU A 641 25.60 19.94 -13.41
N ASP A 642 26.18 21.11 -13.14
CA ASP A 642 26.67 21.50 -11.82
C ASP A 642 25.53 21.54 -10.80
N PHE A 643 24.36 22.06 -11.18
CA PHE A 643 23.17 22.05 -10.34
C PHE A 643 22.71 20.61 -10.00
N LEU A 644 22.55 19.76 -11.01
CA LEU A 644 22.16 18.35 -10.82
C LEU A 644 23.20 17.59 -9.98
N LEU A 645 24.49 17.81 -10.24
CA LEU A 645 25.58 17.24 -9.46
C LEU A 645 25.54 17.72 -8.00
N GLY A 646 25.18 18.99 -7.76
CA GLY A 646 25.01 19.55 -6.43
C GLY A 646 23.90 18.87 -5.62
N ILE A 647 22.76 18.57 -6.24
CA ILE A 647 21.69 17.79 -5.60
C ILE A 647 22.17 16.35 -5.35
N ARG A 648 22.77 15.71 -6.36
CA ARG A 648 23.21 14.30 -6.28
C ARG A 648 24.28 14.06 -5.21
N LYS A 649 25.20 15.01 -5.02
CA LYS A 649 26.26 14.94 -4.01
C LYS A 649 25.80 15.33 -2.61
N ARG A 650 24.56 15.81 -2.42
CA ARG A 650 24.10 16.21 -1.10
C ARG A 650 23.95 14.97 -0.21
N GLU A 651 24.68 14.98 0.90
CA GLU A 651 24.69 13.90 1.87
C GLU A 651 23.60 14.04 2.94
N GLY A 652 23.31 12.91 3.57
CA GLY A 652 22.36 12.76 4.65
C GLY A 652 20.91 12.55 4.21
N THR A 653 20.02 12.55 5.20
CA THR A 653 18.62 12.14 5.07
C THR A 653 17.72 13.01 5.95
N PRO A 654 16.41 13.08 5.64
CA PRO A 654 15.43 13.59 6.60
C PRO A 654 15.42 12.71 7.87
N GLY A 655 15.03 13.30 9.00
CA GLY A 655 14.86 12.55 10.25
C GLY A 655 13.82 11.46 10.07
N CYS A 656 14.06 10.26 10.60
CA CYS A 656 13.16 9.12 10.43
C CYS A 656 11.96 9.25 11.36
N LEU A 657 12.24 9.52 12.64
CA LEU A 657 11.22 9.76 13.65
C LEU A 657 10.94 11.26 13.80
N LYS A 658 9.79 11.56 14.41
CA LYS A 658 9.38 12.93 14.70
C LYS A 658 10.34 13.57 15.72
N GLY A 659 10.80 14.79 15.42
CA GLY A 659 11.71 15.56 16.27
C GLY A 659 13.18 15.19 16.12
N GLU A 660 13.51 14.17 15.31
CA GLU A 660 14.88 13.96 14.85
C GLU A 660 15.21 15.01 13.79
N GLU A 661 16.23 15.82 14.05
CA GLU A 661 16.80 16.70 13.03
C GLU A 661 17.59 15.84 12.04
N GLY A 662 16.99 15.59 10.87
CA GLY A 662 17.73 15.16 9.70
C GLY A 662 18.49 16.32 9.08
N THR A 663 19.56 16.03 8.35
CA THR A 663 20.30 17.06 7.62
C THR A 663 19.50 17.65 6.45
N LEU A 664 18.47 16.93 5.99
CA LEU A 664 17.54 17.37 4.94
C LEU A 664 16.19 17.73 5.56
N ASN A 665 15.98 19.02 5.80
CA ASN A 665 14.75 19.58 6.36
C ASN A 665 13.72 19.94 5.25
N PRO A 666 12.51 20.39 5.58
CA PRO A 666 11.51 20.76 4.57
C PRO A 666 11.96 21.85 3.58
N ILE A 667 12.88 22.74 3.97
CA ILE A 667 13.41 23.80 3.10
C ILE A 667 14.18 23.19 1.93
N PHE A 668 14.92 22.09 2.14
CA PHE A 668 15.63 21.38 1.08
C PHE A 668 14.70 21.01 -0.09
N PHE A 669 13.51 20.49 0.19
CA PHE A 669 12.56 20.07 -0.85
C PHE A 669 12.01 21.26 -1.62
N LYS A 670 11.57 22.29 -0.88
CA LYS A 670 11.03 23.52 -1.47
C LYS A 670 12.06 24.22 -2.38
N GLU A 671 13.26 24.48 -1.87
CA GLU A 671 14.30 25.17 -2.63
C GLU A 671 14.72 24.41 -3.89
N ASN A 672 14.87 23.09 -3.80
CA ASN A 672 15.24 22.30 -4.97
C ASN A 672 14.13 22.23 -6.00
N ARG A 673 12.87 22.10 -5.57
CA ARG A 673 11.71 22.14 -6.47
C ARG A 673 11.63 23.47 -7.21
N ASP A 674 11.70 24.59 -6.50
CA ASP A 674 11.67 25.95 -7.08
C ASP A 674 12.85 26.15 -8.06
N HIS A 675 14.07 25.72 -7.67
CA HIS A 675 15.25 25.81 -8.53
C HIS A 675 15.17 24.88 -9.74
N LEU A 676 14.62 23.67 -9.61
CA LEU A 676 14.40 22.74 -10.72
C LEU A 676 13.47 23.35 -11.76
N ILE A 677 12.33 23.90 -11.33
CA ILE A 677 11.40 24.62 -12.20
C ILE A 677 12.13 25.76 -12.94
N SER A 678 12.89 26.59 -12.22
CA SER A 678 13.68 27.68 -12.81
C SER A 678 14.70 27.18 -13.85
N MET A 679 15.44 26.11 -13.54
CA MET A 679 16.41 25.51 -14.47
C MET A 679 15.75 24.92 -15.72
N ILE A 680 14.57 24.31 -15.58
CA ILE A 680 13.80 23.76 -16.70
C ILE A 680 13.37 24.89 -17.65
N LEU A 681 12.87 26.01 -17.11
CA LEU A 681 12.47 27.17 -17.92
C LEU A 681 13.65 27.82 -18.63
N ASP A 682 14.78 27.99 -17.95
CA ASP A 682 16.00 28.54 -18.56
C ASP A 682 16.49 27.62 -19.69
N ALA A 683 16.55 26.31 -19.45
CA ALA A 683 16.94 25.33 -20.47
C ALA A 683 15.97 25.32 -21.67
N GLN A 684 14.67 25.42 -21.40
CA GLN A 684 13.64 25.50 -22.45
C GLN A 684 13.78 26.79 -23.28
N THR A 685 14.02 27.93 -22.62
CA THR A 685 14.23 29.21 -23.30
C THR A 685 15.41 29.14 -24.27
N ARG A 686 16.52 28.53 -23.86
CA ARG A 686 17.70 28.35 -24.71
C ARG A 686 17.42 27.45 -25.92
N LEU A 687 16.64 26.38 -25.73
CA LEU A 687 16.20 25.51 -26.83
C LEU A 687 15.32 26.28 -27.83
N ASP A 688 14.37 27.09 -27.36
CA ASP A 688 13.46 27.85 -28.21
C ASP A 688 14.18 28.98 -28.97
N GLN A 689 15.22 29.57 -28.38
CA GLN A 689 16.10 30.53 -29.04
C GLN A 689 16.84 29.92 -30.23
N HIS A 690 17.38 28.71 -30.08
CA HIS A 690 18.16 28.05 -31.13
C HIS A 690 17.31 27.36 -32.20
N THR A 691 16.11 26.89 -31.86
CA THR A 691 15.22 26.18 -32.82
C THR A 691 14.33 27.12 -33.64
N GLY A 692 14.47 28.44 -33.48
CA GLY A 692 13.65 29.40 -34.24
C GLY A 692 12.16 29.40 -33.89
N LYS A 693 11.75 28.75 -32.78
CA LYS A 693 10.36 28.74 -32.31
C LYS A 693 9.83 30.17 -32.08
N SER A 694 8.54 30.35 -32.33
CA SER A 694 7.87 31.64 -32.47
C SER A 694 8.10 32.60 -31.29
N MET A 695 7.98 33.91 -31.57
CA MET A 695 8.12 34.98 -30.58
C MET A 695 7.17 34.83 -29.38
N ARG A 696 6.02 34.14 -29.55
CA ARG A 696 5.03 33.86 -28.50
C ARG A 696 5.53 32.81 -27.49
N SER A 697 6.07 31.68 -27.99
CA SER A 697 6.70 30.64 -27.16
C SER A 697 7.89 31.19 -26.35
N ARG A 698 8.64 32.14 -26.91
CA ARG A 698 9.76 32.80 -26.20
C ARG A 698 9.29 33.76 -25.10
N LYS A 699 8.20 34.50 -25.34
CA LYS A 699 7.62 35.44 -24.36
C LYS A 699 6.98 34.72 -23.17
N GLU A 700 6.30 33.59 -23.40
CA GLU A 700 5.71 32.79 -22.32
C GLU A 700 6.79 32.35 -21.34
N THR A 701 7.85 31.68 -21.78
CA THR A 701 8.92 31.19 -20.89
C THR A 701 9.71 32.31 -20.19
N THR A 702 9.97 33.43 -20.89
CA THR A 702 10.75 34.55 -20.33
C THR A 702 9.98 35.31 -19.23
N THR A 703 8.65 35.38 -19.33
CA THR A 703 7.80 36.03 -18.32
C THR A 703 7.89 35.29 -16.98
N PHE A 704 7.88 33.95 -17.00
CA PHE A 704 7.95 33.12 -15.79
C PHE A 704 9.31 33.11 -15.10
N ILE A 705 10.40 33.44 -15.79
CA ILE A 705 11.75 33.51 -15.17
C ILE A 705 11.91 34.80 -14.34
N ARG A 706 11.12 35.85 -14.64
CA ARG A 706 11.21 37.17 -13.99
C ARG A 706 10.20 37.39 -12.88
N SER A 707 9.17 36.53 -12.78
CA SER A 707 8.15 36.49 -11.74
C SER A 707 8.53 35.50 -10.65
#